data_AF-A0A960FIT4-F1
#
_entry.id   AF-A0A960FIT4-F1
#
_cell.length_a   1.000
_cell.length_b   1.000
_cell.length_c   1.000
_cell.angle_alpha   90.00
_cell.angle_beta   90.00
_cell.angle_gamma   90.00
#
_symmetry.space_group_name_H-M   'P 1'
#
loop_
_entity.id
_entity.type
_entity.pdbx_description
1 polymer ?
#
loop_
_entity_poly.entity_id
_entity_poly.type
_entity_poly.pdbx_seq_one_letter_code
_entity_poly.pdbx_strand_id
1 'polypeptide(L)'
;MTTRRTGAGWLAGLLLGTGVVMSAPAPVQAAPAGSITLLNINDFHGRIDTNTVKWAGTIEGLRAGAPGGENAVALLSAGDNIGASLFASATADDVPTIDVLNALEFDASAVGNHEFDRGFADFTARFLPGGTDEADFPYLGANVYTAGTTTPALPEYDIVTLTSSTGQTVKVGVIGVVTQETPTLVSPAGVANLTFGDPVAAVNRVADQLTDGVGDEADVIVAEYHEGSSAGGEQTAFDAILAGGGVFARIVNDTSAKVDVIFTGHTHQKYAFSAPVPGAPGDTRPIVQAESYGTNIGQVVLDIDNTGGDVTMSGFTATVVPRVTTDDAVLTGAHARVATVKTIVDAALANATTVGNVAIGSVTKDITTAFTGGTYGASGYTGGARDDRAKESTLGNLVADSLVASLSSADRGGAEIGVVNPGGLRAELLRGTDTVITYAEANAVLPFVNNLNTITLTGAQFKTLLEQQWQRLPNGNVASRPYLQLGLSSNVSYTFDPSKPEGSRITSIVVNGAPIDPARGYRIGTFSFLVAGGDNFHVFKEGTNVRDSGLIDRDAWIAYLTANAPVAPSYAKRSAIVSPTPTTVTPGSRITFQVSGLDLTSLGSPANTRASISIAGVEITTVDVANGVANVDVVVPSVPGGAQHLVITATPSNTKVTVPVMVAPTLASSAPKRLFDTRAGSGPDLLVSVPKAKVGPGNVLEVKVTGVDGVPATGVAAVSLNLTATNAEGNAFVTVYPCGDRKLVSNLNVSTGETLANAVVAPVSATGTVCFYANAPVDVIADVGGWFATGSSFTAVAPDRLVDTRAGQSPGALRTVPKAQIGPTNVLEVQVTDIAGVPATGVAAVSLNVTATGASRSTFVTVYSCGTRQLVSNLNVVPLDIAANSVITPVSATGTICVYANSPVDVIIDVNGWFATGDGFTAVGPQRVFDTRPGESPNAVVTVAKAKVGGSYVLEVRLTGLTGLTPATGISSVSLNVTATNPVNPGYVTAYPCGTKPPTSNLNFLAGQTVANAVVTSLSSSGTVCFASSVDTDLVVDINGWFA
;
A
#
# COMPACT_ATOMS: atom_id res chain seq x y z
N MET A 1 -16.42 -69.52 18.76
CA MET A 1 -17.01 -69.53 20.11
C MET A 1 -18.50 -69.25 19.97
N THR A 2 -19.32 -70.29 19.79
CA THR A 2 -20.12 -70.98 20.85
C THR A 2 -21.24 -70.10 21.40
N THR A 3 -22.49 -70.26 20.91
CA THR A 3 -23.63 -70.92 21.61
C THR A 3 -24.37 -69.99 22.59
N ARG A 4 -25.67 -70.05 22.91
CA ARG A 4 -26.87 -70.84 22.56
C ARG A 4 -28.03 -70.25 23.42
N ARG A 5 -29.27 -70.40 22.93
CA ARG A 5 -30.50 -70.89 23.63
C ARG A 5 -31.21 -70.09 24.76
N THR A 6 -32.47 -69.77 24.46
CA THR A 6 -33.77 -70.17 25.11
C THR A 6 -33.92 -70.13 26.64
N GLY A 7 -34.78 -69.20 27.11
CA GLY A 7 -36.15 -69.42 27.62
C GLY A 7 -36.47 -70.42 28.77
N ALA A 8 -37.23 -69.91 29.76
CA ALA A 8 -38.39 -70.48 30.51
C ALA A 8 -38.32 -70.16 32.03
N GLY A 9 -39.25 -69.36 32.59
CA GLY A 9 -40.45 -69.80 33.35
C GLY A 9 -40.19 -69.70 34.87
N TRP A 10 -41.06 -69.36 35.83
CA TRP A 10 -42.52 -69.37 36.04
C TRP A 10 -42.83 -68.49 37.28
N LEU A 11 -44.04 -67.93 37.44
CA LEU A 11 -45.02 -68.25 38.52
C LEU A 11 -46.17 -67.23 38.61
N ALA A 12 -47.36 -67.75 38.93
CA ALA A 12 -48.65 -67.08 39.03
C ALA A 12 -49.02 -66.71 40.50
N GLY A 13 -49.97 -65.78 40.67
CA GLY A 13 -50.64 -65.52 41.95
C GLY A 13 -51.82 -64.53 41.85
N LEU A 14 -53.03 -65.06 42.06
CA LEU A 14 -54.35 -64.42 42.10
C LEU A 14 -54.55 -63.54 43.37
N LEU A 15 -55.39 -62.48 43.32
CA LEU A 15 -56.41 -62.19 44.36
C LEU A 15 -57.42 -61.10 43.94
N LEU A 16 -58.69 -61.36 44.30
CA LEU A 16 -59.93 -60.65 44.00
C LEU A 16 -60.18 -59.42 44.91
N GLY A 17 -60.94 -58.43 44.42
CA GLY A 17 -61.54 -57.38 45.26
C GLY A 17 -62.50 -56.46 44.49
N THR A 18 -63.79 -56.59 44.77
CA THR A 18 -64.96 -55.92 44.17
C THR A 18 -65.04 -54.40 44.40
N GLY A 19 -65.44 -53.63 43.36
CA GLY A 19 -65.82 -52.21 43.52
C GLY A 19 -66.49 -51.60 42.27
N VAL A 20 -67.81 -51.38 42.36
CA VAL A 20 -68.66 -50.36 41.71
C VAL A 20 -68.37 -49.98 40.24
N VAL A 21 -69.32 -50.32 39.36
CA VAL A 21 -69.39 -49.82 37.97
C VAL A 21 -69.77 -48.33 37.98
N MET A 22 -68.79 -47.45 37.78
CA MET A 22 -69.01 -46.13 37.21
C MET A 22 -68.54 -46.16 35.74
N SER A 23 -69.43 -45.84 34.81
CA SER A 23 -69.14 -45.74 33.39
C SER A 23 -68.12 -44.63 33.16
N ALA A 24 -66.86 -44.99 32.89
CA ALA A 24 -65.90 -44.06 32.32
C ALA A 24 -66.30 -43.80 30.85
N PRO A 25 -66.28 -42.54 30.36
CA PRO A 25 -66.51 -42.27 28.95
C PRO A 25 -65.41 -42.97 28.13
N ALA A 26 -65.80 -43.54 26.99
CA ALA A 26 -64.88 -44.14 26.04
C ALA A 26 -63.80 -43.10 25.65
N PRO A 27 -62.54 -43.51 25.43
CA PRO A 27 -61.51 -42.61 24.90
C PRO A 27 -62.02 -42.06 23.56
N VAL A 28 -62.13 -40.73 23.48
CA VAL A 28 -62.36 -40.02 22.23
C VAL A 28 -61.20 -40.38 21.31
N GLN A 29 -61.49 -41.12 20.26
CA GLN A 29 -60.53 -41.41 19.21
C GLN A 29 -60.20 -40.08 18.54
N ALA A 30 -58.95 -39.62 18.67
CA ALA A 30 -58.46 -38.41 18.02
C ALA A 30 -58.83 -38.46 16.53
N ALA A 31 -59.36 -37.35 16.00
CA ALA A 31 -59.64 -37.24 14.58
C ALA A 31 -58.33 -37.48 13.80
N PRO A 32 -58.38 -38.13 12.62
CA PRO A 32 -57.19 -38.19 11.77
C PRO A 32 -56.74 -36.77 11.42
N ALA A 33 -55.47 -36.45 11.70
CA ALA A 33 -54.89 -35.15 11.35
C ALA A 33 -54.97 -34.93 9.84
N GLY A 34 -55.42 -33.75 9.42
CA GLY A 34 -55.31 -33.29 8.04
C GLY A 34 -53.88 -32.86 7.72
N SER A 35 -53.59 -32.59 6.46
CA SER A 35 -52.30 -32.01 6.06
C SER A 35 -52.47 -30.91 5.02
N ILE A 36 -51.63 -29.88 5.11
CA ILE A 36 -51.42 -28.86 4.07
C ILE A 36 -49.93 -28.78 3.73
N THR A 37 -49.60 -28.30 2.54
CA THR A 37 -48.22 -28.15 2.05
C THR A 37 -47.94 -26.70 1.70
N LEU A 38 -46.84 -26.18 2.22
CA LEU A 38 -46.29 -24.87 1.87
C LEU A 38 -45.05 -25.10 1.01
N LEU A 39 -45.10 -24.66 -0.24
CA LEU A 39 -43.95 -24.60 -1.12
C LEU A 39 -43.42 -23.17 -1.11
N ASN A 40 -42.11 -23.00 -1.03
CA ASN A 40 -41.49 -21.68 -0.94
C ASN A 40 -40.26 -21.59 -1.83
N ILE A 41 -40.04 -20.41 -2.38
CA ILE A 41 -38.76 -20.02 -2.99
C ILE A 41 -38.24 -18.74 -2.33
N ASN A 42 -36.98 -18.45 -2.57
CA ASN A 42 -36.37 -17.17 -2.21
C ASN A 42 -35.30 -16.85 -3.26
N ASP A 43 -34.99 -15.56 -3.44
CA ASP A 43 -33.85 -15.09 -4.23
C ASP A 43 -33.84 -15.65 -5.66
N PHE A 44 -35.02 -15.63 -6.31
CA PHE A 44 -35.15 -16.12 -7.68
C PHE A 44 -34.40 -15.23 -8.67
N HIS A 45 -34.24 -13.92 -8.39
CA HIS A 45 -33.42 -12.96 -9.15
C HIS A 45 -33.56 -13.10 -10.67
N GLY A 46 -34.80 -13.07 -11.14
CA GLY A 46 -35.16 -13.13 -12.55
C GLY A 46 -34.40 -14.17 -13.38
N ARG A 47 -34.28 -15.40 -12.87
CA ARG A 47 -33.59 -16.51 -13.55
C ARG A 47 -34.43 -17.11 -14.66
N ILE A 48 -34.55 -16.33 -15.72
CA ILE A 48 -35.17 -16.70 -17.00
C ILE A 48 -34.07 -17.23 -17.93
N ASP A 49 -33.95 -18.56 -17.97
CA ASP A 49 -32.97 -19.30 -18.74
C ASP A 49 -33.48 -20.70 -19.12
N THR A 50 -32.57 -21.57 -19.58
CA THR A 50 -32.89 -22.94 -19.98
C THR A 50 -33.22 -23.89 -18.81
N ASN A 51 -33.11 -23.43 -17.57
CA ASN A 51 -33.47 -24.18 -16.36
C ASN A 51 -34.83 -23.79 -15.80
N THR A 52 -35.40 -22.63 -16.18
CA THR A 52 -36.68 -22.14 -15.65
C THR A 52 -37.82 -23.15 -15.84
N VAL A 53 -37.87 -23.84 -16.99
CA VAL A 53 -38.88 -24.89 -17.27
C VAL A 53 -38.74 -26.08 -16.32
N LYS A 54 -37.51 -26.46 -15.98
CA LYS A 54 -37.21 -27.56 -15.05
C LYS A 54 -37.55 -27.18 -13.61
N TRP A 55 -37.30 -25.93 -13.24
CA TRP A 55 -37.70 -25.37 -11.96
C TRP A 55 -39.22 -25.38 -11.80
N ALA A 56 -39.96 -24.85 -12.79
CA ALA A 56 -41.42 -24.92 -12.84
C ALA A 56 -41.94 -26.36 -12.77
N GLY A 57 -41.32 -27.29 -13.50
CA GLY A 57 -41.65 -28.72 -13.41
C GLY A 57 -41.40 -29.35 -12.05
N THR A 58 -40.46 -28.82 -11.26
CA THR A 58 -40.22 -29.27 -9.88
C THR A 58 -41.38 -28.83 -8.98
N ILE A 59 -41.81 -27.58 -9.07
CA ILE A 59 -42.96 -27.04 -8.33
C ILE A 59 -44.22 -27.84 -8.65
N GLU A 60 -44.53 -28.02 -9.94
CA GLU A 60 -45.75 -28.74 -10.33
C GLU A 60 -45.71 -30.23 -10.00
N GLY A 61 -44.53 -30.85 -9.99
CA GLY A 61 -44.33 -32.20 -9.47
C GLY A 61 -44.63 -32.30 -7.97
N LEU A 62 -44.17 -31.32 -7.18
CA LEU A 62 -44.43 -31.25 -5.73
C LEU A 62 -45.90 -30.95 -5.44
N ARG A 63 -46.50 -29.99 -6.17
CA ARG A 63 -47.92 -29.63 -6.07
C ARG A 63 -48.83 -30.84 -6.35
N ALA A 64 -48.53 -31.59 -7.40
CA ALA A 64 -49.28 -32.81 -7.74
C ALA A 64 -49.05 -33.96 -6.74
N GLY A 65 -47.88 -34.01 -6.10
CA GLY A 65 -47.52 -35.02 -5.10
C GLY A 65 -47.94 -34.70 -3.66
N ALA A 66 -48.47 -33.49 -3.40
CA ALA A 66 -48.81 -33.03 -2.07
C ALA A 66 -49.98 -33.83 -1.46
N PRO A 67 -49.92 -34.18 -0.15
CA PRO A 67 -51.05 -34.76 0.55
C PRO A 67 -52.27 -33.83 0.50
N GLY A 68 -53.43 -34.35 0.05
CA GLY A 68 -54.64 -33.54 -0.16
C GLY A 68 -54.77 -32.92 -1.55
N GLY A 69 -53.75 -33.08 -2.40
CA GLY A 69 -53.72 -32.53 -3.75
C GLY A 69 -53.55 -31.02 -3.77
N GLU A 70 -53.77 -30.42 -4.94
CA GLU A 70 -53.45 -29.01 -5.22
C GLU A 70 -54.16 -28.00 -4.30
N ASN A 71 -55.41 -28.25 -3.89
CA ASN A 71 -56.15 -27.35 -3.00
C ASN A 71 -55.59 -27.30 -1.56
N ALA A 72 -54.66 -28.20 -1.23
CA ALA A 72 -53.95 -28.24 0.05
C ALA A 72 -52.58 -27.56 -0.03
N VAL A 73 -52.23 -26.91 -1.15
CA VAL A 73 -50.91 -26.35 -1.41
C VAL A 73 -50.99 -24.82 -1.48
N ALA A 74 -50.11 -24.14 -0.74
CA ALA A 74 -49.77 -22.74 -1.00
C ALA A 74 -48.36 -22.66 -1.59
N LEU A 75 -48.16 -21.77 -2.55
CA LEU A 75 -46.88 -21.45 -3.18
C LEU A 75 -46.48 -20.01 -2.86
N LEU A 76 -45.43 -19.86 -2.06
CA LEU A 76 -45.01 -18.59 -1.46
C LEU A 76 -43.59 -18.21 -1.90
N SER A 77 -43.23 -16.94 -1.71
CA SER A 77 -41.85 -16.48 -1.89
C SER A 77 -41.39 -15.60 -0.73
N ALA A 78 -40.15 -15.82 -0.29
CA ALA A 78 -39.48 -14.97 0.70
C ALA A 78 -38.77 -13.75 0.09
N GLY A 79 -39.12 -13.33 -1.14
CA GLY A 79 -38.62 -12.10 -1.77
C GLY A 79 -37.39 -12.27 -2.68
N ASP A 80 -36.94 -11.15 -3.26
CA ASP A 80 -35.95 -11.08 -4.35
C ASP A 80 -36.31 -11.98 -5.54
N ASN A 81 -37.57 -11.91 -5.97
CA ASN A 81 -38.02 -12.56 -7.19
C ASN A 81 -37.42 -11.88 -8.42
N ILE A 82 -37.37 -10.56 -8.38
CA ILE A 82 -36.90 -9.65 -9.43
C ILE A 82 -35.66 -8.88 -8.96
N GLY A 83 -35.03 -8.11 -9.86
CA GLY A 83 -33.75 -7.45 -9.57
C GLY A 83 -32.58 -8.44 -9.43
N ALA A 84 -31.35 -7.93 -9.59
CA ALA A 84 -30.15 -8.74 -9.88
C ALA A 84 -30.35 -9.80 -11.01
N SER A 85 -31.25 -9.50 -11.94
CA SER A 85 -31.79 -10.48 -12.89
C SER A 85 -30.84 -10.89 -14.00
N LEU A 86 -31.02 -12.11 -14.50
CA LEU A 86 -30.38 -12.50 -15.76
C LEU A 86 -30.85 -11.58 -16.89
N PHE A 87 -29.98 -11.44 -17.88
CA PHE A 87 -30.18 -10.54 -19.01
C PHE A 87 -31.56 -10.70 -19.69
N ALA A 88 -32.06 -11.92 -19.80
CA ALA A 88 -33.35 -12.18 -20.43
C ALA A 88 -34.56 -11.63 -19.65
N SER A 89 -34.47 -11.56 -18.32
CA SER A 89 -35.51 -10.91 -17.52
C SER A 89 -35.25 -9.41 -17.37
N ALA A 90 -34.01 -9.03 -17.05
CA ALA A 90 -33.63 -7.64 -16.82
C ALA A 90 -33.94 -6.71 -18.01
N THR A 91 -33.77 -7.19 -19.24
CA THR A 91 -34.04 -6.39 -20.46
C THR A 91 -35.51 -6.16 -20.76
N ALA A 92 -36.38 -6.93 -20.12
CA ALA A 92 -37.83 -6.77 -20.18
C ALA A 92 -38.36 -6.29 -18.83
N ASP A 93 -37.54 -5.54 -18.08
CA ASP A 93 -37.87 -4.97 -16.78
C ASP A 93 -38.42 -6.02 -15.77
N ASP A 94 -37.96 -7.27 -15.85
CA ASP A 94 -38.40 -8.41 -15.03
C ASP A 94 -39.86 -8.87 -15.24
N VAL A 95 -40.57 -8.33 -16.25
CA VAL A 95 -41.91 -8.80 -16.63
C VAL A 95 -41.95 -10.32 -16.88
N PRO A 96 -40.98 -10.93 -17.61
CA PRO A 96 -41.03 -12.38 -17.83
C PRO A 96 -40.92 -13.21 -16.55
N THR A 97 -40.27 -12.67 -15.52
CA THR A 97 -40.23 -13.33 -14.21
C THR A 97 -41.59 -13.32 -13.55
N ILE A 98 -42.23 -12.17 -13.50
CA ILE A 98 -43.57 -12.06 -12.91
C ILE A 98 -44.58 -12.89 -13.71
N ASP A 99 -44.53 -12.88 -15.04
CA ASP A 99 -45.36 -13.73 -15.90
C ASP A 99 -45.19 -15.22 -15.57
N VAL A 100 -43.95 -15.67 -15.30
CA VAL A 100 -43.66 -17.06 -14.90
C VAL A 100 -44.24 -17.37 -13.51
N LEU A 101 -44.14 -16.45 -12.56
CA LEU A 101 -44.71 -16.62 -11.21
C LEU A 101 -46.24 -16.63 -11.25
N ASN A 102 -46.86 -15.73 -12.01
CA ASN A 102 -48.31 -15.72 -12.25
C ASN A 102 -48.77 -17.03 -12.91
N ALA A 103 -48.05 -17.50 -13.94
CA ALA A 103 -48.36 -18.77 -14.61
C ALA A 103 -48.21 -20.00 -13.69
N LEU A 104 -47.47 -19.88 -12.60
CA LEU A 104 -47.33 -20.91 -11.57
C LEU A 104 -48.32 -20.77 -10.41
N GLU A 105 -49.13 -19.71 -10.42
CA GLU A 105 -50.14 -19.41 -9.39
C GLU A 105 -49.50 -19.34 -8.00
N PHE A 106 -48.58 -18.38 -7.84
CA PHE A 106 -48.08 -17.98 -6.52
C PHE A 106 -49.20 -17.32 -5.71
N ASP A 107 -49.23 -17.60 -4.40
CA ASP A 107 -50.27 -17.09 -3.51
C ASP A 107 -49.85 -15.77 -2.83
N ALA A 108 -48.57 -15.61 -2.48
CA ALA A 108 -48.03 -14.38 -1.91
C ALA A 108 -46.50 -14.33 -1.99
N SER A 109 -45.92 -13.13 -1.90
CA SER A 109 -44.48 -12.93 -1.76
C SER A 109 -44.16 -11.87 -0.72
N ALA A 110 -43.18 -12.10 0.15
CA ALA A 110 -42.51 -10.98 0.80
C ALA A 110 -41.79 -10.13 -0.27
N VAL A 111 -41.62 -8.84 0.00
CA VAL A 111 -40.61 -8.05 -0.72
C VAL A 111 -39.22 -8.37 -0.17
N GLY A 112 -38.27 -8.51 -1.06
CA GLY A 112 -36.85 -8.46 -0.76
C GLY A 112 -36.26 -7.07 -1.03
N ASN A 113 -34.95 -6.93 -0.90
CA ASN A 113 -34.31 -5.64 -1.17
C ASN A 113 -34.30 -5.33 -2.68
N HIS A 114 -34.18 -6.32 -3.55
CA HIS A 114 -34.07 -6.13 -4.99
C HIS A 114 -35.40 -5.76 -5.66
N GLU A 115 -36.55 -5.98 -5.02
CA GLU A 115 -37.83 -5.37 -5.41
C GLU A 115 -37.76 -3.83 -5.41
N PHE A 116 -36.82 -3.21 -4.67
CA PHE A 116 -36.62 -1.77 -4.61
C PHE A 116 -35.48 -1.24 -5.49
N ASP A 117 -34.84 -2.08 -6.34
CA ASP A 117 -33.71 -1.68 -7.20
C ASP A 117 -34.03 -0.47 -8.09
N ARG A 118 -35.26 -0.43 -8.63
CA ARG A 118 -35.76 0.65 -9.49
C ARG A 118 -36.47 1.76 -8.70
N GLY A 119 -36.46 1.66 -7.37
CA GLY A 119 -37.11 2.59 -6.45
C GLY A 119 -38.57 2.25 -6.18
N PHE A 120 -39.07 2.73 -5.04
CA PHE A 120 -40.42 2.41 -4.55
C PHE A 120 -41.54 2.89 -5.47
N ALA A 121 -41.33 4.00 -6.18
CA ALA A 121 -42.29 4.52 -7.14
C ALA A 121 -42.48 3.59 -8.35
N ASP A 122 -41.41 2.97 -8.86
CA ASP A 122 -41.49 1.98 -9.94
C ASP A 122 -42.20 0.72 -9.45
N PHE A 123 -41.79 0.22 -8.27
CA PHE A 123 -42.38 -0.97 -7.65
C PHE A 123 -43.89 -0.82 -7.44
N THR A 124 -44.32 0.27 -6.80
CA THR A 124 -45.75 0.54 -6.54
C THR A 124 -46.56 0.74 -7.82
N ALA A 125 -45.99 1.39 -8.84
CA ALA A 125 -46.66 1.60 -10.12
C ALA A 125 -46.87 0.31 -10.91
N ARG A 126 -46.09 -0.75 -10.63
CA ARG A 126 -46.15 -2.01 -11.37
C ARG A 126 -46.85 -3.13 -10.64
N PHE A 127 -46.55 -3.32 -9.35
CA PHE A 127 -46.89 -4.56 -8.64
C PHE A 127 -47.92 -4.38 -7.52
N LEU A 128 -48.28 -3.14 -7.17
CA LEU A 128 -49.29 -2.90 -6.14
C LEU A 128 -50.63 -2.47 -6.74
N PRO A 129 -51.74 -2.77 -6.05
CA PRO A 129 -53.08 -2.39 -6.48
C PRO A 129 -53.19 -0.90 -6.85
N GLY A 130 -53.63 -0.63 -8.08
CA GLY A 130 -53.76 0.73 -8.63
C GLY A 130 -52.60 1.16 -9.54
N GLY A 131 -51.63 0.27 -9.76
CA GLY A 131 -50.60 0.37 -10.78
C GLY A 131 -51.01 -0.29 -12.10
N THR A 132 -50.08 -1.01 -12.74
CA THR A 132 -50.34 -1.90 -13.88
C THR A 132 -50.76 -3.32 -13.44
N ASP A 133 -50.72 -3.60 -12.13
CA ASP A 133 -51.09 -4.87 -11.51
C ASP A 133 -50.43 -6.07 -12.21
N GLU A 134 -49.11 -5.99 -12.43
CA GLU A 134 -48.36 -7.02 -13.16
C GLU A 134 -48.25 -8.34 -12.40
N ALA A 135 -48.30 -8.34 -11.07
CA ALA A 135 -48.29 -9.54 -10.24
C ALA A 135 -49.72 -9.93 -9.84
N ASP A 136 -50.11 -11.18 -10.09
CA ASP A 136 -51.43 -11.72 -9.72
C ASP A 136 -51.50 -12.11 -8.22
N PHE A 137 -50.43 -11.85 -7.47
CA PHE A 137 -50.27 -12.14 -6.04
C PHE A 137 -49.79 -10.91 -5.27
N PRO A 138 -50.14 -10.78 -3.98
CA PRO A 138 -49.71 -9.64 -3.17
C PRO A 138 -48.23 -9.72 -2.82
N TYR A 139 -47.58 -8.55 -2.89
CA TYR A 139 -46.28 -8.30 -2.26
C TYR A 139 -46.46 -7.74 -0.85
N LEU A 140 -45.78 -8.35 0.12
CA LEU A 140 -45.96 -8.12 1.55
C LEU A 140 -44.71 -7.49 2.17
N GLY A 141 -44.89 -6.48 3.04
CA GLY A 141 -43.80 -5.74 3.69
C GLY A 141 -44.21 -5.03 4.97
N ALA A 142 -44.52 -5.79 6.02
CA ALA A 142 -45.01 -5.29 7.30
C ALA A 142 -44.04 -4.34 8.04
N ASN A 143 -42.74 -4.39 7.74
CA ASN A 143 -41.74 -3.50 8.32
C ASN A 143 -41.32 -2.35 7.40
N VAL A 144 -42.01 -2.16 6.27
CA VAL A 144 -41.78 -1.05 5.34
C VAL A 144 -42.78 0.06 5.63
N TYR A 145 -42.30 1.18 6.15
CA TYR A 145 -43.13 2.29 6.61
C TYR A 145 -42.94 3.55 5.76
N THR A 146 -43.94 4.42 5.73
CA THR A 146 -43.78 5.79 5.23
C THR A 146 -42.76 6.53 6.11
N ALA A 147 -41.83 7.27 5.48
CA ALA A 147 -40.70 7.90 6.17
C ALA A 147 -41.12 8.71 7.40
N GLY A 148 -40.44 8.46 8.53
CA GLY A 148 -40.69 9.16 9.78
C GLY A 148 -41.96 8.72 10.54
N THR A 149 -42.62 7.65 10.09
CA THR A 149 -43.83 7.09 10.72
C THR A 149 -43.69 5.58 10.95
N THR A 150 -44.72 4.98 11.56
CA THR A 150 -44.92 3.52 11.62
C THR A 150 -46.14 3.09 10.78
N THR A 151 -46.56 3.93 9.82
CA THR A 151 -47.67 3.60 8.91
C THR A 151 -47.14 2.72 7.79
N PRO A 152 -47.64 1.48 7.64
CA PRO A 152 -47.21 0.56 6.58
C PRO A 152 -47.37 1.20 5.19
N ALA A 153 -46.34 1.05 4.35
CA ALA A 153 -46.35 1.50 2.97
C ALA A 153 -46.74 0.38 1.99
N LEU A 154 -46.78 -0.86 2.48
CA LEU A 154 -47.15 -2.08 1.75
C LEU A 154 -48.21 -2.85 2.54
N PRO A 155 -48.97 -3.75 1.89
CA PRO A 155 -49.72 -4.79 2.59
C PRO A 155 -48.80 -5.53 3.56
N GLU A 156 -49.27 -5.76 4.78
CA GLU A 156 -48.45 -6.36 5.83
C GLU A 156 -48.50 -7.89 5.81
N TYR A 157 -49.69 -8.41 5.48
CA TYR A 157 -50.02 -9.82 5.40
C TYR A 157 -51.08 -10.08 4.32
N ASP A 158 -51.30 -11.36 4.02
CA ASP A 158 -52.49 -11.84 3.31
C ASP A 158 -53.00 -13.18 3.91
N ILE A 159 -54.27 -13.54 3.66
CA ILE A 159 -54.88 -14.80 4.12
C ILE A 159 -55.09 -15.75 2.94
N VAL A 160 -54.31 -16.83 2.90
CA VAL A 160 -54.46 -17.93 1.94
C VAL A 160 -55.39 -18.99 2.53
N THR A 161 -56.48 -19.32 1.84
CA THR A 161 -57.43 -20.35 2.30
C THR A 161 -57.14 -21.67 1.61
N LEU A 162 -56.70 -22.67 2.37
CA LEU A 162 -56.41 -24.02 1.89
C LEU A 162 -57.48 -25.01 2.35
N THR A 163 -57.57 -26.13 1.63
CA THR A 163 -58.36 -27.30 2.05
C THR A 163 -57.40 -28.44 2.35
N SER A 164 -57.28 -28.83 3.61
CA SER A 164 -56.41 -29.92 4.03
C SER A 164 -56.80 -31.26 3.41
N SER A 165 -55.91 -32.25 3.54
CA SER A 165 -56.11 -33.62 3.04
C SER A 165 -57.36 -34.35 3.56
N THR A 166 -57.96 -33.88 4.66
CA THR A 166 -59.21 -34.41 5.23
C THR A 166 -60.44 -33.57 4.86
N GLY A 167 -60.29 -32.53 4.05
CA GLY A 167 -61.38 -31.66 3.58
C GLY A 167 -61.67 -30.47 4.50
N GLN A 168 -60.84 -30.24 5.52
CA GLN A 168 -60.99 -29.11 6.44
C GLN A 168 -60.39 -27.84 5.83
N THR A 169 -61.13 -26.73 5.91
CA THR A 169 -60.63 -25.39 5.58
C THR A 169 -59.62 -24.91 6.61
N VAL A 170 -58.49 -24.40 6.14
CA VAL A 170 -57.41 -23.83 6.96
C VAL A 170 -57.07 -22.44 6.40
N LYS A 171 -57.10 -21.42 7.24
CA LYS A 171 -56.67 -20.06 6.92
C LYS A 171 -55.21 -19.87 7.29
N VAL A 172 -54.37 -19.65 6.29
CA VAL A 172 -52.93 -19.43 6.45
C VAL A 172 -52.67 -17.93 6.34
N GLY A 173 -52.26 -17.31 7.43
CA GLY A 173 -51.83 -15.90 7.45
C GLY A 173 -50.36 -15.81 7.07
N VAL A 174 -50.06 -15.19 5.94
CA VAL A 174 -48.70 -15.00 5.43
C VAL A 174 -48.25 -13.58 5.73
N ILE A 175 -47.18 -13.41 6.50
CA ILE A 175 -46.61 -12.11 6.90
C ILE A 175 -45.26 -11.93 6.18
N GLY A 176 -45.09 -10.84 5.43
CA GLY A 176 -43.82 -10.54 4.74
C GLY A 176 -43.03 -9.42 5.39
N VAL A 177 -41.72 -9.59 5.52
CA VAL A 177 -40.79 -8.54 6.00
C VAL A 177 -39.48 -8.58 5.24
N VAL A 178 -38.79 -7.43 5.16
CA VAL A 178 -37.51 -7.27 4.46
C VAL A 178 -36.39 -6.86 5.42
N THR A 179 -35.13 -7.13 5.07
CA THR A 179 -33.96 -6.67 5.85
C THR A 179 -33.99 -5.15 6.13
N GLN A 180 -33.50 -4.75 7.31
CA GLN A 180 -33.34 -3.32 7.64
C GLN A 180 -32.22 -2.66 6.83
N GLU A 181 -31.40 -3.46 6.16
CA GLU A 181 -30.25 -2.99 5.39
C GLU A 181 -30.64 -2.43 4.02
N THR A 182 -31.90 -2.60 3.57
CA THR A 182 -32.37 -2.17 2.23
C THR A 182 -31.91 -0.77 1.81
N PRO A 183 -31.98 0.31 2.65
CA PRO A 183 -31.50 1.64 2.26
C PRO A 183 -30.02 1.74 1.90
N THR A 184 -29.23 0.74 2.31
CA THR A 184 -27.79 0.63 2.01
C THR A 184 -27.50 -0.33 0.86
N LEU A 185 -28.50 -1.12 0.42
CA LEU A 185 -28.38 -2.14 -0.62
C LEU A 185 -28.99 -1.68 -1.96
N VAL A 186 -29.88 -0.69 -1.93
CA VAL A 186 -30.47 -0.07 -3.12
C VAL A 186 -30.18 1.43 -3.19
N SER A 187 -30.60 2.08 -4.27
CA SER A 187 -30.46 3.53 -4.44
C SER A 187 -31.16 4.30 -3.30
N PRO A 188 -30.44 5.09 -2.47
CA PRO A 188 -31.06 5.82 -1.35
C PRO A 188 -32.13 6.81 -1.81
N ALA A 189 -32.00 7.38 -3.01
CA ALA A 189 -33.00 8.28 -3.58
C ALA A 189 -34.31 7.55 -3.94
N GLY A 190 -34.22 6.28 -4.35
CA GLY A 190 -35.36 5.45 -4.74
C GLY A 190 -36.25 5.04 -3.56
N VAL A 191 -35.72 5.08 -2.33
CA VAL A 191 -36.40 4.70 -1.09
C VAL A 191 -36.43 5.82 -0.05
N ALA A 192 -36.13 7.06 -0.44
CA ALA A 192 -36.01 8.21 0.49
C ALA A 192 -37.30 8.50 1.27
N ASN A 193 -38.46 8.10 0.74
CA ASN A 193 -39.77 8.27 1.36
C ASN A 193 -40.17 7.08 2.25
N LEU A 194 -39.27 6.13 2.50
CA LEU A 194 -39.52 4.94 3.32
C LEU A 194 -38.65 4.91 4.58
N THR A 195 -39.09 4.12 5.54
CA THR A 195 -38.32 3.70 6.71
C THR A 195 -38.47 2.19 6.89
N PHE A 196 -37.36 1.48 6.99
CA PHE A 196 -37.32 0.02 7.15
C PHE A 196 -37.12 -0.30 8.64
N GLY A 197 -38.21 -0.68 9.30
CA GLY A 197 -38.23 -0.97 10.73
C GLY A 197 -37.76 -2.39 11.05
N ASP A 198 -37.73 -2.71 12.34
CA ASP A 198 -37.30 -4.02 12.83
C ASP A 198 -38.24 -5.14 12.30
N PRO A 199 -37.71 -6.11 11.54
CA PRO A 199 -38.54 -7.14 10.90
C PRO A 199 -39.20 -8.06 11.93
N VAL A 200 -38.50 -8.41 13.02
CA VAL A 200 -39.06 -9.27 14.08
C VAL A 200 -40.17 -8.55 14.83
N ALA A 201 -39.98 -7.26 15.13
CA ALA A 201 -41.01 -6.47 15.79
C ALA A 201 -42.28 -6.35 14.93
N ALA A 202 -42.13 -6.19 13.60
CA ALA A 202 -43.25 -6.12 12.68
C ALA A 202 -43.99 -7.46 12.58
N VAL A 203 -43.28 -8.57 12.41
CA VAL A 203 -43.90 -9.91 12.40
C VAL A 203 -44.66 -10.17 13.68
N ASN A 204 -44.07 -9.89 14.85
CA ASN A 204 -44.75 -10.10 16.13
C ASN A 204 -46.03 -9.26 16.26
N ARG A 205 -46.00 -8.01 15.82
CA ARG A 205 -47.17 -7.13 15.81
C ARG A 205 -48.30 -7.68 14.94
N VAL A 206 -47.98 -8.15 13.73
CA VAL A 206 -48.99 -8.66 12.79
C VAL A 206 -49.49 -10.04 13.23
N ALA A 207 -48.64 -10.90 13.78
CA ALA A 207 -49.06 -12.16 14.37
C ALA A 207 -50.01 -11.96 15.56
N ASP A 208 -49.79 -10.90 16.36
CA ASP A 208 -50.73 -10.52 17.41
C ASP A 208 -52.09 -10.08 16.85
N GLN A 209 -52.10 -9.31 15.76
CA GLN A 209 -53.34 -8.91 15.07
C GLN A 209 -54.11 -10.12 14.52
N LEU A 210 -53.42 -11.08 13.88
CA LEU A 210 -54.05 -12.25 13.25
C LEU A 210 -54.61 -13.30 14.24
N THR A 211 -54.53 -13.02 15.55
CA THR A 211 -54.93 -13.94 16.63
C THR A 211 -55.67 -13.22 17.76
N ASP A 212 -56.11 -11.97 17.58
CA ASP A 212 -56.73 -11.17 18.64
C ASP A 212 -58.25 -11.39 18.78
N GLY A 213 -58.85 -12.13 17.83
CA GLY A 213 -60.27 -12.44 17.76
C GLY A 213 -61.10 -11.36 17.03
N VAL A 214 -60.48 -10.41 16.35
CA VAL A 214 -61.11 -9.28 15.66
C VAL A 214 -60.58 -9.10 14.24
N GLY A 215 -61.47 -9.25 13.26
CA GLY A 215 -61.16 -8.99 11.85
C GLY A 215 -60.65 -10.24 11.15
N ASP A 216 -59.49 -10.14 10.52
CA ASP A 216 -58.85 -11.28 9.85
C ASP A 216 -58.15 -12.14 10.90
N GLU A 217 -58.51 -13.43 10.93
CA GLU A 217 -57.94 -14.43 11.83
C GLU A 217 -57.31 -15.56 11.03
N ALA A 218 -56.15 -16.03 11.48
CA ALA A 218 -55.40 -17.12 10.86
C ALA A 218 -55.35 -18.35 11.79
N ASP A 219 -55.47 -19.53 11.19
CA ASP A 219 -55.30 -20.82 11.87
C ASP A 219 -53.81 -21.23 11.92
N VAL A 220 -53.05 -20.82 10.91
CA VAL A 220 -51.61 -21.05 10.77
C VAL A 220 -50.95 -19.75 10.33
N ILE A 221 -49.84 -19.36 10.98
CA ILE A 221 -49.09 -18.15 10.63
C ILE A 221 -47.72 -18.51 10.03
N VAL A 222 -47.48 -18.00 8.82
CA VAL A 222 -46.23 -18.12 8.09
C VAL A 222 -45.54 -16.76 8.07
N ALA A 223 -44.28 -16.70 8.50
CA ALA A 223 -43.45 -15.51 8.38
C ALA A 223 -42.42 -15.68 7.25
N GLU A 224 -42.55 -14.86 6.22
CA GLU A 224 -41.64 -14.74 5.08
C GLU A 224 -40.63 -13.62 5.38
N TYR A 225 -39.47 -13.99 5.90
CA TYR A 225 -38.37 -13.07 6.15
C TYR A 225 -37.44 -12.99 4.94
N HIS A 226 -37.39 -11.85 4.26
CA HIS A 226 -36.27 -11.54 3.38
C HIS A 226 -35.05 -11.06 4.19
N GLU A 227 -34.59 -11.96 5.07
CA GLU A 227 -33.47 -11.83 5.97
C GLU A 227 -33.08 -13.25 6.43
N GLY A 228 -31.83 -13.48 6.82
CA GLY A 228 -31.40 -14.84 7.13
C GLY A 228 -30.02 -14.99 7.73
N SER A 229 -29.56 -16.23 7.81
CA SER A 229 -28.21 -16.54 8.25
C SER A 229 -27.21 -16.33 7.11
N SER A 230 -26.14 -15.57 7.33
CA SER A 230 -25.01 -15.46 6.39
C SER A 230 -24.12 -16.72 6.33
N ALA A 231 -24.39 -17.73 7.18
CA ALA A 231 -23.73 -19.02 7.22
C ALA A 231 -24.72 -20.14 6.87
N GLY A 232 -24.33 -21.07 5.99
CA GLY A 232 -25.22 -22.15 5.55
C GLY A 232 -24.53 -23.23 4.71
N GLY A 233 -25.34 -24.20 4.26
CA GLY A 233 -24.90 -25.42 3.57
C GLY A 233 -25.27 -26.71 4.33
N GLU A 234 -25.43 -27.83 3.60
CA GLU A 234 -25.94 -29.12 4.13
C GLU A 234 -25.19 -29.69 5.36
N GLN A 235 -23.99 -29.17 5.65
CA GLN A 235 -23.12 -29.64 6.74
C GLN A 235 -23.02 -28.69 7.93
N THR A 236 -23.72 -27.55 7.91
CA THR A 236 -23.60 -26.54 8.98
C THR A 236 -24.64 -26.81 10.07
N ALA A 237 -24.18 -27.07 11.29
CA ALA A 237 -25.08 -27.36 12.41
C ALA A 237 -25.85 -26.10 12.86
N PHE A 238 -27.16 -26.25 13.10
CA PHE A 238 -28.05 -25.17 13.56
C PHE A 238 -27.49 -24.41 14.78
N ASP A 239 -27.06 -25.12 15.82
CA ASP A 239 -26.52 -24.51 17.04
C ASP A 239 -25.27 -23.65 16.79
N ALA A 240 -24.45 -24.02 15.81
CA ALA A 240 -23.26 -23.26 15.46
C ALA A 240 -23.61 -21.94 14.76
N ILE A 241 -24.64 -21.96 13.91
CA ILE A 241 -25.18 -20.76 13.27
C ILE A 241 -25.81 -19.85 14.32
N LEU A 242 -26.64 -20.40 15.21
CA LEU A 242 -27.33 -19.66 16.26
C LEU A 242 -26.33 -19.00 17.24
N ALA A 243 -25.25 -19.70 17.59
CA ALA A 243 -24.18 -19.17 18.44
C ALA A 243 -23.41 -17.99 17.81
N GLY A 244 -23.49 -17.81 16.49
CA GLY A 244 -22.94 -16.66 15.77
C GLY A 244 -23.65 -15.34 16.09
N GLY A 245 -24.85 -15.38 16.67
CA GLY A 245 -25.62 -14.19 17.06
C GLY A 245 -26.23 -13.47 15.84
N GLY A 246 -26.38 -12.15 15.96
CA GLY A 246 -26.90 -11.31 14.88
C GLY A 246 -28.41 -11.43 14.65
N VAL A 247 -28.86 -10.99 13.47
CA VAL A 247 -30.28 -10.92 13.11
C VAL A 247 -30.94 -12.30 13.03
N PHE A 248 -30.25 -13.33 12.52
CA PHE A 248 -30.77 -14.69 12.49
C PHE A 248 -31.07 -15.25 13.89
N ALA A 249 -30.19 -14.98 14.87
CA ALA A 249 -30.45 -15.39 16.24
C ALA A 249 -31.67 -14.68 16.83
N ARG A 250 -31.95 -13.44 16.44
CA ARG A 250 -33.18 -12.74 16.80
C ARG A 250 -34.41 -13.30 16.10
N ILE A 251 -34.34 -13.63 14.81
CA ILE A 251 -35.43 -14.29 14.09
C ILE A 251 -35.83 -15.59 14.81
N VAL A 252 -34.84 -16.38 15.26
CA VAL A 252 -35.10 -17.62 16.00
C VAL A 252 -35.67 -17.34 17.40
N ASN A 253 -35.00 -16.51 18.20
CA ASN A 253 -35.28 -16.39 19.64
C ASN A 253 -36.38 -15.37 19.99
N ASP A 254 -36.62 -14.38 19.14
CA ASP A 254 -37.48 -13.23 19.44
C ASP A 254 -38.77 -13.21 18.60
N THR A 255 -38.87 -14.00 17.52
CA THR A 255 -40.12 -14.14 16.76
C THR A 255 -41.15 -14.93 17.57
N SER A 256 -42.35 -14.36 17.70
CA SER A 256 -43.47 -14.82 18.54
C SER A 256 -43.74 -16.31 18.41
N ALA A 257 -44.18 -16.93 19.52
CA ALA A 257 -44.63 -18.31 19.56
C ALA A 257 -45.86 -18.59 18.70
N LYS A 258 -46.60 -17.53 18.30
CA LYS A 258 -47.77 -17.59 17.43
C LYS A 258 -47.43 -17.87 15.96
N VAL A 259 -46.16 -17.76 15.57
CA VAL A 259 -45.71 -18.02 14.19
C VAL A 259 -45.30 -19.48 14.07
N ASP A 260 -46.00 -20.22 13.22
CA ASP A 260 -45.85 -21.66 13.03
C ASP A 260 -44.73 -22.03 12.06
N VAL A 261 -44.48 -21.22 11.03
CA VAL A 261 -43.49 -21.50 9.99
C VAL A 261 -42.68 -20.24 9.68
N ILE A 262 -41.36 -20.40 9.54
CA ILE A 262 -40.47 -19.33 9.09
C ILE A 262 -39.83 -19.74 7.77
N PHE A 263 -40.04 -18.95 6.72
CA PHE A 263 -39.22 -18.96 5.54
C PHE A 263 -38.27 -17.77 5.59
N THR A 264 -37.04 -17.98 5.10
CA THR A 264 -35.99 -16.96 5.06
C THR A 264 -35.46 -16.81 3.64
N GLY A 265 -34.83 -15.68 3.32
CA GLY A 265 -34.16 -15.38 2.05
C GLY A 265 -32.92 -14.52 2.26
N HIS A 266 -32.58 -13.69 1.27
CA HIS A 266 -31.52 -12.66 1.27
C HIS A 266 -30.09 -13.22 1.24
N THR A 267 -29.81 -14.26 2.03
CA THR A 267 -28.45 -14.75 2.27
C THR A 267 -28.01 -15.89 1.36
N HIS A 268 -28.91 -16.36 0.48
CA HIS A 268 -28.73 -17.39 -0.54
C HIS A 268 -28.26 -18.75 0.01
N GLN A 269 -28.62 -19.06 1.25
CA GLN A 269 -28.19 -20.26 1.94
C GLN A 269 -29.18 -21.42 1.77
N LYS A 270 -28.66 -22.65 1.80
CA LYS A 270 -29.47 -23.87 1.78
C LYS A 270 -29.60 -24.43 3.19
N TYR A 271 -30.80 -24.42 3.78
CA TYR A 271 -31.10 -25.12 5.04
C TYR A 271 -32.59 -25.39 5.27
N ALA A 272 -32.87 -26.42 6.06
CA ALA A 272 -34.18 -26.66 6.69
C ALA A 272 -33.94 -27.14 8.13
N PHE A 273 -34.22 -26.27 9.11
CA PHE A 273 -33.99 -26.58 10.52
C PHE A 273 -35.31 -26.72 11.27
N SER A 274 -35.25 -27.46 12.38
CA SER A 274 -36.27 -27.46 13.44
C SER A 274 -35.76 -26.55 14.55
N ALA A 275 -36.33 -25.35 14.66
CA ALA A 275 -35.93 -24.30 15.58
C ALA A 275 -36.84 -24.29 16.82
N PRO A 276 -36.31 -23.97 18.01
CA PRO A 276 -37.12 -23.88 19.23
C PRO A 276 -38.15 -22.74 19.14
N VAL A 277 -39.31 -22.93 19.76
CA VAL A 277 -40.35 -21.90 19.85
C VAL A 277 -40.16 -21.08 21.14
N PRO A 278 -40.02 -19.74 21.05
CA PRO A 278 -39.80 -18.90 22.24
C PRO A 278 -40.95 -19.01 23.24
N GLY A 279 -40.64 -19.31 24.51
CA GLY A 279 -41.66 -19.41 25.57
C GLY A 279 -42.45 -20.73 25.59
N ALA A 280 -42.16 -21.68 24.69
CA ALA A 280 -42.79 -23.00 24.63
C ALA A 280 -41.72 -24.12 24.69
N PRO A 281 -41.24 -24.49 25.90
CA PRO A 281 -40.14 -25.45 26.05
C PRO A 281 -40.48 -26.84 25.51
N GLY A 282 -39.68 -27.31 24.54
CA GLY A 282 -39.85 -28.62 23.90
C GLY A 282 -40.55 -28.55 22.55
N ASP A 283 -41.22 -27.43 22.24
CA ASP A 283 -41.87 -27.21 20.95
C ASP A 283 -40.89 -26.64 19.94
N THR A 284 -41.09 -27.03 18.67
CA THR A 284 -40.24 -26.60 17.55
C THR A 284 -41.06 -26.19 16.34
N ARG A 285 -40.48 -25.35 15.50
CA ARG A 285 -41.04 -24.92 14.22
C ARG A 285 -40.02 -25.04 13.07
N PRO A 286 -40.46 -25.21 11.83
CA PRO A 286 -39.57 -25.17 10.68
C PRO A 286 -39.03 -23.76 10.43
N ILE A 287 -37.72 -23.67 10.15
CA ILE A 287 -37.08 -22.50 9.51
C ILE A 287 -36.32 -22.94 8.26
N VAL A 288 -36.69 -22.41 7.10
CA VAL A 288 -36.23 -22.92 5.79
C VAL A 288 -35.69 -21.79 4.91
N GLN A 289 -34.61 -22.06 4.17
CA GLN A 289 -34.14 -21.27 3.04
C GLN A 289 -33.76 -22.22 1.89
N ALA A 290 -34.28 -21.95 0.70
CA ALA A 290 -34.19 -22.81 -0.47
C ALA A 290 -33.00 -22.48 -1.38
N GLU A 291 -31.88 -22.02 -0.83
CA GLU A 291 -30.72 -21.51 -1.57
C GLU A 291 -31.07 -20.26 -2.38
N SER A 292 -31.00 -20.29 -3.70
CA SER A 292 -31.32 -19.14 -4.58
C SER A 292 -31.53 -19.63 -6.02
N TYR A 293 -31.94 -18.73 -6.91
CA TYR A 293 -31.91 -18.89 -8.36
C TYR A 293 -32.75 -20.07 -8.91
N GLY A 294 -33.75 -20.50 -8.15
CA GLY A 294 -34.56 -21.67 -8.49
C GLY A 294 -33.75 -22.97 -8.57
N THR A 295 -32.64 -23.09 -7.84
CA THR A 295 -31.88 -24.35 -7.74
C THR A 295 -32.60 -25.38 -6.89
N ASN A 296 -33.40 -24.93 -5.91
CA ASN A 296 -34.22 -25.78 -5.05
C ASN A 296 -35.59 -25.13 -4.76
N ILE A 297 -36.50 -25.91 -4.16
CA ILE A 297 -37.79 -25.50 -3.62
C ILE A 297 -37.84 -25.88 -2.13
N GLY A 298 -38.18 -24.94 -1.25
CA GLY A 298 -38.50 -25.24 0.13
C GLY A 298 -39.86 -25.93 0.21
N GLN A 299 -39.96 -27.05 0.92
CA GLN A 299 -41.21 -27.76 1.14
C GLN A 299 -41.42 -27.98 2.63
N VAL A 300 -42.53 -27.46 3.14
CA VAL A 300 -43.01 -27.72 4.50
C VAL A 300 -44.38 -28.38 4.41
N VAL A 301 -44.52 -29.60 4.93
CA VAL A 301 -45.83 -30.26 5.08
C VAL A 301 -46.22 -30.16 6.54
N LEU A 302 -47.37 -29.57 6.82
CA LEU A 302 -47.92 -29.38 8.17
C LEU A 302 -49.01 -30.41 8.43
N ASP A 303 -48.98 -31.01 9.61
CA ASP A 303 -50.06 -31.83 10.14
C ASP A 303 -51.03 -30.93 10.93
N ILE A 304 -52.29 -30.89 10.50
CA ILE A 304 -53.33 -30.00 11.03
C ILE A 304 -54.31 -30.81 11.90
N ASP A 305 -54.49 -30.36 13.14
CA ASP A 305 -55.52 -30.90 14.03
C ASP A 305 -56.75 -29.97 14.08
N ASN A 306 -57.91 -30.56 14.37
CA ASN A 306 -59.15 -29.85 14.63
C ASN A 306 -59.78 -30.38 15.91
N THR A 307 -59.36 -29.81 17.03
CA THR A 307 -59.90 -30.19 18.33
C THR A 307 -60.92 -29.15 18.79
N GLY A 308 -62.21 -29.51 18.73
CA GLY A 308 -63.29 -28.66 19.24
C GLY A 308 -63.63 -27.43 18.39
N GLY A 309 -63.20 -27.41 17.12
CA GLY A 309 -63.39 -26.28 16.20
C GLY A 309 -62.20 -25.33 16.11
N ASP A 310 -61.14 -25.58 16.89
CA ASP A 310 -59.87 -24.87 16.83
C ASP A 310 -58.90 -25.60 15.90
N VAL A 311 -58.34 -24.88 14.92
CA VAL A 311 -57.50 -25.43 13.85
C VAL A 311 -56.05 -25.06 14.15
N THR A 312 -55.20 -26.06 14.42
CA THR A 312 -53.82 -25.80 14.85
C THR A 312 -52.83 -26.74 14.18
N MET A 313 -51.59 -26.28 14.03
CA MET A 313 -50.46 -27.15 13.67
C MET A 313 -50.14 -28.13 14.81
N SER A 314 -50.07 -29.42 14.49
CA SER A 314 -49.73 -30.50 15.43
C SER A 314 -48.39 -31.18 15.12
N GLY A 315 -47.83 -30.96 13.93
CA GLY A 315 -46.57 -31.55 13.46
C GLY A 315 -46.14 -30.98 12.11
N PHE A 316 -44.89 -31.26 11.72
CA PHE A 316 -44.38 -30.86 10.40
C PHE A 316 -43.26 -31.76 9.88
N THR A 317 -43.07 -31.70 8.56
CA THR A 317 -41.81 -32.08 7.89
C THR A 317 -41.32 -30.91 7.04
N ALA A 318 -40.02 -30.66 7.04
CA ALA A 318 -39.41 -29.59 6.26
C ALA A 318 -38.22 -30.13 5.46
N THR A 319 -38.19 -29.84 4.15
CA THR A 319 -37.13 -30.26 3.24
C THR A 319 -36.79 -29.17 2.23
N VAL A 320 -35.59 -29.25 1.63
CA VAL A 320 -35.20 -28.45 0.47
C VAL A 320 -35.01 -29.39 -0.71
N VAL A 321 -35.91 -29.30 -1.69
CA VAL A 321 -36.01 -30.22 -2.83
C VAL A 321 -35.25 -29.66 -4.02
N PRO A 322 -34.23 -30.37 -4.55
CA PRO A 322 -33.46 -29.89 -5.70
C PRO A 322 -34.29 -29.89 -6.98
N ARG A 323 -34.01 -28.93 -7.86
CA ARG A 323 -34.60 -28.84 -9.20
C ARG A 323 -34.37 -30.12 -9.99
N VAL A 324 -35.41 -30.58 -10.69
CA VAL A 324 -35.33 -31.76 -11.55
C VAL A 324 -34.45 -31.53 -12.78
N THR A 325 -33.95 -32.62 -13.37
CA THR A 325 -33.19 -32.59 -14.62
C THR A 325 -33.97 -33.17 -15.80
N THR A 326 -35.26 -33.44 -15.62
CA THR A 326 -36.16 -33.98 -16.64
C THR A 326 -36.22 -33.06 -17.86
N ASP A 327 -36.33 -33.64 -19.05
CA ASP A 327 -36.42 -32.91 -20.31
C ASP A 327 -37.68 -32.02 -20.37
N ASP A 328 -37.54 -30.83 -20.95
CA ASP A 328 -38.59 -29.81 -21.02
C ASP A 328 -39.83 -30.33 -21.78
N ALA A 329 -39.69 -31.16 -22.81
CA ALA A 329 -40.81 -31.71 -23.56
C ALA A 329 -41.66 -32.67 -22.71
N VAL A 330 -41.01 -33.41 -21.79
CA VAL A 330 -41.70 -34.30 -20.86
C VAL A 330 -42.47 -33.48 -19.82
N LEU A 331 -41.83 -32.45 -19.26
CA LEU A 331 -42.44 -31.60 -18.24
C LEU A 331 -43.64 -30.80 -18.78
N THR A 332 -43.48 -30.19 -19.95
CA THR A 332 -44.56 -29.44 -20.62
C THR A 332 -45.71 -30.33 -21.08
N GLY A 333 -45.43 -31.60 -21.42
CA GLY A 333 -46.47 -32.59 -21.70
C GLY A 333 -47.22 -33.09 -20.46
N ALA A 334 -46.60 -33.02 -19.28
CA ALA A 334 -47.18 -33.48 -18.01
C ALA A 334 -47.96 -32.39 -17.26
N HIS A 335 -47.54 -31.13 -17.37
CA HIS A 335 -48.10 -30.02 -16.58
C HIS A 335 -48.40 -28.79 -17.47
N ALA A 336 -49.67 -28.38 -17.52
CA ALA A 336 -50.13 -27.28 -18.37
C ALA A 336 -49.49 -25.92 -17.99
N ARG A 337 -49.32 -25.64 -16.69
CA ARG A 337 -48.61 -24.44 -16.21
C ARG A 337 -47.16 -24.39 -16.69
N VAL A 338 -46.46 -25.54 -16.70
CA VAL A 338 -45.09 -25.63 -17.22
C VAL A 338 -45.01 -25.35 -18.73
N ALA A 339 -46.02 -25.75 -19.51
CA ALA A 339 -46.10 -25.40 -20.93
C ALA A 339 -46.27 -23.88 -21.15
N THR A 340 -47.03 -23.22 -20.28
CA THR A 340 -47.17 -21.75 -20.29
C THR A 340 -45.86 -21.07 -19.93
N VAL A 341 -45.20 -21.52 -18.84
CA VAL A 341 -43.85 -21.05 -18.45
C VAL A 341 -42.86 -21.17 -19.60
N LYS A 342 -42.86 -22.29 -20.33
CA LYS A 342 -41.98 -22.46 -21.49
C LYS A 342 -42.20 -21.40 -22.56
N THR A 343 -43.46 -21.03 -22.83
CA THR A 343 -43.80 -20.01 -23.83
C THR A 343 -43.25 -18.63 -23.43
N ILE A 344 -43.38 -18.28 -22.15
CA ILE A 344 -42.86 -17.02 -21.59
C ILE A 344 -41.33 -16.99 -21.68
N VAL A 345 -40.67 -18.07 -21.25
CA VAL A 345 -39.21 -18.20 -21.28
C VAL A 345 -38.66 -18.10 -22.71
N ASP A 346 -39.27 -18.80 -23.67
CA ASP A 346 -38.85 -18.75 -25.08
C ASP A 346 -38.97 -17.33 -25.65
N ALA A 347 -40.07 -16.61 -25.34
CA ALA A 347 -40.29 -15.24 -25.77
C ALA A 347 -39.27 -14.28 -25.14
N ALA A 348 -39.00 -14.41 -23.84
CA ALA A 348 -38.02 -13.60 -23.13
C ALA A 348 -36.61 -13.80 -23.69
N LEU A 349 -36.21 -15.04 -23.95
CA LEU A 349 -34.91 -15.35 -24.56
C LEU A 349 -34.78 -14.80 -26.00
N ALA A 350 -35.88 -14.80 -26.77
CA ALA A 350 -35.92 -14.18 -28.09
C ALA A 350 -35.81 -12.64 -28.02
N ASN A 351 -36.49 -11.99 -27.07
CA ASN A 351 -36.35 -10.56 -26.82
C ASN A 351 -34.93 -10.19 -26.37
N ALA A 352 -34.38 -10.95 -25.43
CA ALA A 352 -33.01 -10.80 -24.95
C ALA A 352 -32.02 -10.89 -26.11
N THR A 353 -32.22 -11.79 -27.07
CA THR A 353 -31.39 -11.88 -28.28
C THR A 353 -31.45 -10.60 -29.11
N THR A 354 -32.65 -10.00 -29.24
CA THR A 354 -32.84 -8.75 -29.97
C THR A 354 -32.15 -7.58 -29.28
N VAL A 355 -32.39 -7.40 -27.98
CA VAL A 355 -31.77 -6.34 -27.15
C VAL A 355 -30.25 -6.55 -27.06
N GLY A 356 -29.81 -7.79 -26.92
CA GLY A 356 -28.41 -8.18 -26.81
C GLY A 356 -27.57 -7.77 -28.01
N ASN A 357 -28.16 -7.77 -29.21
CA ASN A 357 -27.50 -7.37 -30.46
C ASN A 357 -27.38 -5.85 -30.63
N VAL A 358 -27.90 -5.03 -29.71
CA VAL A 358 -27.77 -3.57 -29.76
C VAL A 358 -26.30 -3.20 -29.60
N ALA A 359 -25.78 -2.39 -30.53
CA ALA A 359 -24.45 -1.81 -30.45
C ALA A 359 -24.39 -0.75 -29.34
N ILE A 360 -23.48 -0.91 -28.38
CA ILE A 360 -23.31 0.02 -27.24
C ILE A 360 -21.96 0.73 -27.23
N GLY A 361 -21.01 0.26 -28.05
CA GLY A 361 -19.68 0.83 -28.13
C GLY A 361 -18.85 0.13 -29.20
N SER A 362 -17.55 0.38 -29.19
CA SER A 362 -16.62 -0.27 -30.11
C SER A 362 -15.23 -0.41 -29.49
N VAL A 363 -14.43 -1.35 -30.00
CA VAL A 363 -13.04 -1.57 -29.60
C VAL A 363 -12.06 -1.34 -30.74
N THR A 364 -10.91 -0.78 -30.41
CA THR A 364 -9.82 -0.61 -31.39
C THR A 364 -9.06 -1.91 -31.67
N LYS A 365 -8.99 -2.81 -30.68
CA LYS A 365 -8.28 -4.11 -30.63
C LYS A 365 -8.93 -5.01 -29.58
N ASP A 366 -8.62 -6.30 -29.60
CA ASP A 366 -9.08 -7.24 -28.57
C ASP A 366 -8.66 -6.75 -27.17
N ILE A 367 -9.60 -6.76 -26.24
CA ILE A 367 -9.38 -6.48 -24.82
C ILE A 367 -9.80 -7.74 -24.06
N THR A 368 -8.80 -8.44 -23.53
CA THR A 368 -9.01 -9.80 -23.03
C THR A 368 -8.46 -9.98 -21.61
N THR A 369 -9.00 -10.99 -20.92
CA THR A 369 -8.35 -11.71 -19.83
C THR A 369 -6.98 -12.24 -20.27
N ALA A 370 -6.21 -12.76 -19.33
CA ALA A 370 -4.93 -13.39 -19.65
C ALA A 370 -5.14 -14.81 -20.19
N PHE A 371 -4.35 -15.20 -21.18
CA PHE A 371 -4.42 -16.51 -21.82
C PHE A 371 -3.23 -17.39 -21.42
N THR A 372 -3.45 -18.71 -21.40
CA THR A 372 -2.42 -19.74 -21.21
C THR A 372 -2.04 -20.41 -22.52
N GLY A 373 -0.77 -20.80 -22.70
CA GLY A 373 -0.34 -21.66 -23.82
C GLY A 373 -0.25 -21.00 -25.20
N GLY A 374 -0.45 -19.68 -25.30
CA GLY A 374 -0.22 -18.90 -26.53
C GLY A 374 1.25 -18.50 -26.75
N THR A 375 1.51 -17.78 -27.84
CA THR A 375 2.86 -17.36 -28.28
C THR A 375 2.89 -15.90 -28.77
N TYR A 376 4.06 -15.26 -28.65
CA TYR A 376 4.29 -13.91 -29.20
C TYR A 376 4.73 -13.99 -30.67
N GLY A 377 4.04 -13.23 -31.52
CA GLY A 377 4.40 -13.03 -32.93
C GLY A 377 4.37 -11.55 -33.32
N ALA A 378 4.42 -11.27 -34.63
CA ALA A 378 4.45 -9.90 -35.15
C ALA A 378 3.20 -9.07 -34.76
N SER A 379 2.06 -9.73 -34.58
CA SER A 379 0.79 -9.09 -34.18
C SER A 379 0.60 -9.04 -32.65
N GLY A 380 1.62 -9.38 -31.87
CA GLY A 380 1.54 -9.52 -30.41
C GLY A 380 1.25 -10.96 -29.97
N TYR A 381 0.78 -11.13 -28.74
CA TYR A 381 0.41 -12.42 -28.15
C TYR A 381 -0.83 -13.00 -28.83
N THR A 382 -0.78 -14.28 -29.19
CA THR A 382 -1.85 -14.98 -29.91
C THR A 382 -2.04 -16.42 -29.43
N GLY A 383 -3.24 -16.96 -29.64
CA GLY A 383 -3.59 -18.34 -29.30
C GLY A 383 -3.77 -18.57 -27.79
N GLY A 384 -3.88 -19.84 -27.42
CA GLY A 384 -4.04 -20.26 -26.02
C GLY A 384 -5.50 -20.40 -25.56
N ALA A 385 -5.66 -20.71 -24.28
CA ALA A 385 -6.96 -20.80 -23.60
C ALA A 385 -7.14 -19.62 -22.64
N ARG A 386 -8.34 -19.02 -22.63
CA ARG A 386 -8.70 -17.91 -21.75
C ARG A 386 -8.63 -18.29 -20.26
N ASP A 387 -8.78 -17.29 -19.40
CA ASP A 387 -8.94 -17.45 -17.94
C ASP A 387 -7.67 -17.88 -17.18
N ASP A 388 -6.49 -17.40 -17.59
CA ASP A 388 -5.27 -17.47 -16.77
C ASP A 388 -5.34 -16.48 -15.59
N ARG A 389 -6.03 -16.89 -14.52
CA ARG A 389 -6.24 -16.05 -13.33
C ARG A 389 -4.95 -15.75 -12.54
N ALA A 390 -3.83 -16.39 -12.88
CA ALA A 390 -2.55 -16.11 -12.25
C ALA A 390 -1.79 -14.96 -12.92
N LYS A 391 -2.32 -14.40 -14.02
CA LYS A 391 -1.67 -13.35 -14.79
C LYS A 391 -2.53 -12.11 -14.96
N GLU A 392 -1.85 -10.98 -15.07
CA GLU A 392 -2.46 -9.68 -15.24
C GLU A 392 -3.03 -9.59 -16.66
N SER A 393 -4.10 -8.82 -16.85
CA SER A 393 -4.80 -8.76 -18.14
C SER A 393 -5.27 -7.35 -18.50
N THR A 394 -5.35 -7.10 -19.81
CA THR A 394 -5.86 -5.82 -20.34
C THR A 394 -7.31 -5.56 -19.90
N LEU A 395 -8.15 -6.60 -19.85
CA LEU A 395 -9.54 -6.47 -19.44
C LEU A 395 -9.69 -6.18 -17.94
N GLY A 396 -8.92 -6.87 -17.08
CA GLY A 396 -8.94 -6.60 -15.65
C GLY A 396 -8.51 -5.17 -15.32
N ASN A 397 -7.50 -4.65 -16.02
CA ASN A 397 -7.06 -3.27 -15.86
C ASN A 397 -8.14 -2.27 -16.35
N LEU A 398 -8.80 -2.55 -17.48
CA LEU A 398 -9.86 -1.67 -18.00
C LEU A 398 -11.11 -1.64 -17.10
N VAL A 399 -11.50 -2.78 -16.52
CA VAL A 399 -12.59 -2.85 -15.54
C VAL A 399 -12.22 -2.12 -14.25
N ALA A 400 -10.95 -2.19 -13.82
CA ALA A 400 -10.50 -1.38 -12.68
C ALA A 400 -10.54 0.12 -12.99
N ASP A 401 -10.20 0.54 -14.21
CA ASP A 401 -10.35 1.93 -14.65
C ASP A 401 -11.83 2.36 -14.69
N SER A 402 -12.75 1.48 -15.14
CA SER A 402 -14.18 1.79 -15.16
C SER A 402 -14.78 1.95 -13.76
N LEU A 403 -14.29 1.20 -12.77
CA LEU A 403 -14.67 1.37 -11.36
C LEU A 403 -14.30 2.76 -10.84
N VAL A 404 -13.07 3.23 -11.11
CA VAL A 404 -12.66 4.60 -10.73
C VAL A 404 -13.51 5.64 -11.44
N ALA A 405 -13.72 5.50 -12.76
CA ALA A 405 -14.54 6.43 -13.53
C ALA A 405 -15.97 6.53 -12.98
N SER A 406 -16.58 5.40 -12.61
CA SER A 406 -17.98 5.34 -12.14
C SER A 406 -18.15 5.81 -10.69
N LEU A 407 -17.12 5.66 -9.84
CA LEU A 407 -17.23 5.85 -8.40
C LEU A 407 -16.44 7.06 -7.85
N SER A 408 -15.69 7.78 -8.70
CA SER A 408 -14.81 8.90 -8.26
C SER A 408 -15.54 10.13 -7.74
N SER A 409 -16.82 10.33 -8.09
CA SER A 409 -17.59 11.46 -7.54
C SER A 409 -17.85 11.27 -6.05
N ALA A 410 -17.87 12.37 -5.28
CA ALA A 410 -18.14 12.33 -3.84
C ALA A 410 -19.50 11.66 -3.54
N ASP A 411 -20.50 11.90 -4.38
CA ASP A 411 -21.84 11.31 -4.25
C ASP A 411 -21.88 9.81 -4.60
N ARG A 412 -20.85 9.25 -5.24
CA ARG A 412 -20.72 7.81 -5.51
C ARG A 412 -19.64 7.11 -4.69
N GLY A 413 -19.06 7.82 -3.72
CA GLY A 413 -18.14 7.26 -2.74
C GLY A 413 -16.69 7.69 -2.88
N GLY A 414 -16.31 8.42 -3.93
CA GLY A 414 -15.00 9.07 -4.04
C GLY A 414 -13.83 8.13 -4.33
N ALA A 415 -14.03 7.07 -5.13
CA ALA A 415 -12.98 6.09 -5.43
C ALA A 415 -11.70 6.72 -6.00
N GLU A 416 -10.56 6.37 -5.42
CA GLU A 416 -9.20 6.76 -5.85
C GLU A 416 -8.48 5.61 -6.58
N ILE A 417 -8.82 4.36 -6.24
CA ILE A 417 -8.21 3.13 -6.77
C ILE A 417 -9.32 2.14 -7.14
N GLY A 418 -9.24 1.53 -8.32
CA GLY A 418 -10.11 0.44 -8.73
C GLY A 418 -9.43 -0.91 -8.52
N VAL A 419 -10.16 -1.90 -8.00
CA VAL A 419 -9.68 -3.27 -7.80
C VAL A 419 -10.72 -4.26 -8.33
N VAL A 420 -10.26 -5.24 -9.09
CA VAL A 420 -11.09 -6.35 -9.57
C VAL A 420 -10.35 -7.68 -9.43
N ASN A 421 -11.08 -8.72 -9.01
CA ASN A 421 -10.59 -10.10 -9.03
C ASN A 421 -10.75 -10.72 -10.43
N PRO A 422 -9.81 -11.56 -10.87
CA PRO A 422 -9.85 -12.15 -12.20
C PRO A 422 -11.03 -13.11 -12.40
N GLY A 423 -11.57 -13.68 -11.31
CA GLY A 423 -12.75 -14.57 -11.35
C GLY A 423 -14.06 -13.88 -11.73
N GLY A 424 -14.14 -12.55 -11.51
CA GLY A 424 -15.28 -11.72 -11.89
C GLY A 424 -15.40 -11.49 -13.40
N LEU A 425 -14.34 -11.73 -14.18
CA LEU A 425 -14.29 -11.47 -15.62
C LEU A 425 -14.69 -12.71 -16.42
N ARG A 426 -15.85 -12.68 -17.06
CA ARG A 426 -16.49 -13.89 -17.61
C ARG A 426 -16.43 -14.05 -19.12
N ALA A 427 -16.16 -12.97 -19.84
CA ALA A 427 -15.99 -12.96 -21.29
C ALA A 427 -14.87 -12.01 -21.72
N GLU A 428 -14.65 -11.94 -23.02
CA GLU A 428 -13.66 -11.07 -23.67
C GLU A 428 -14.39 -10.00 -24.49
N LEU A 429 -13.75 -8.86 -24.74
CA LEU A 429 -14.19 -7.92 -25.78
C LEU A 429 -13.30 -8.11 -27.00
N LEU A 430 -13.74 -8.96 -27.92
CA LEU A 430 -13.01 -9.23 -29.16
C LEU A 430 -13.36 -8.17 -30.20
N ARG A 431 -12.37 -7.72 -30.96
CA ARG A 431 -12.58 -6.75 -32.04
C ARG A 431 -13.43 -7.31 -33.17
N GLY A 432 -13.36 -8.61 -33.42
CA GLY A 432 -14.05 -9.22 -34.54
C GLY A 432 -13.76 -8.52 -35.88
N THR A 433 -14.72 -8.59 -36.80
CA THR A 433 -14.65 -7.93 -38.12
C THR A 433 -15.29 -6.55 -38.15
N ASP A 434 -16.25 -6.28 -37.27
CA ASP A 434 -17.08 -5.07 -37.24
C ASP A 434 -16.69 -4.09 -36.12
N THR A 435 -15.81 -4.47 -35.19
CA THR A 435 -15.32 -3.66 -34.06
C THR A 435 -16.39 -3.28 -33.03
N VAL A 436 -17.63 -3.72 -33.22
CA VAL A 436 -18.77 -3.35 -32.38
C VAL A 436 -18.69 -4.13 -31.08
N ILE A 437 -18.96 -3.45 -29.97
CA ILE A 437 -19.34 -4.10 -28.72
C ILE A 437 -20.86 -4.08 -28.66
N THR A 438 -21.46 -5.26 -28.65
CA THR A 438 -22.88 -5.44 -28.40
C THR A 438 -23.19 -5.42 -26.91
N TYR A 439 -24.45 -5.12 -26.57
CA TYR A 439 -24.92 -5.17 -25.18
C TYR A 439 -24.65 -6.56 -24.57
N ALA A 440 -24.94 -7.62 -25.32
CA ALA A 440 -24.73 -9.00 -24.87
C ALA A 440 -23.26 -9.29 -24.56
N GLU A 441 -22.32 -8.83 -25.39
CA GLU A 441 -20.88 -9.00 -25.17
C GLU A 441 -20.42 -8.25 -23.91
N ALA A 442 -20.86 -7.02 -23.70
CA ALA A 442 -20.50 -6.28 -22.48
C ALA A 442 -21.11 -6.91 -21.22
N ASN A 443 -22.38 -7.32 -21.27
CA ASN A 443 -23.03 -8.04 -20.18
C ASN A 443 -22.30 -9.35 -19.86
N ALA A 444 -21.83 -10.07 -20.88
CA ALA A 444 -21.09 -11.31 -20.69
C ALA A 444 -19.75 -11.12 -19.96
N VAL A 445 -19.17 -9.91 -19.94
CA VAL A 445 -17.94 -9.63 -19.17
C VAL A 445 -18.22 -9.59 -17.67
N LEU A 446 -19.26 -8.86 -17.23
CA LEU A 446 -19.67 -8.70 -15.84
C LEU A 446 -21.14 -9.13 -15.66
N PRO A 447 -21.45 -10.44 -15.68
CA PRO A 447 -22.82 -10.94 -15.71
C PRO A 447 -23.44 -11.13 -14.32
N PHE A 448 -22.68 -10.87 -13.24
CA PHE A 448 -23.06 -11.23 -11.88
C PHE A 448 -23.98 -10.21 -11.21
N VAL A 449 -24.13 -9.03 -11.79
CA VAL A 449 -25.06 -8.01 -11.31
C VAL A 449 -24.69 -7.57 -9.88
N ASN A 450 -23.39 -7.55 -9.56
CA ASN A 450 -22.93 -7.09 -8.24
C ASN A 450 -23.10 -5.59 -8.11
N ASN A 451 -23.37 -5.13 -6.88
CA ASN A 451 -23.27 -3.72 -6.57
C ASN A 451 -21.81 -3.23 -6.60
N LEU A 452 -21.63 -2.00 -7.07
CA LEU A 452 -20.37 -1.29 -7.02
C LEU A 452 -20.23 -0.58 -5.67
N ASN A 453 -19.24 -1.00 -4.90
CA ASN A 453 -18.98 -0.49 -3.56
C ASN A 453 -17.69 0.30 -3.51
N THR A 454 -17.62 1.20 -2.54
CA THR A 454 -16.38 1.87 -2.14
C THR A 454 -16.05 1.56 -0.68
N ILE A 455 -14.78 1.32 -0.38
CA ILE A 455 -14.27 1.01 0.95
C ILE A 455 -12.93 1.72 1.19
N THR A 456 -12.65 2.13 2.43
CA THR A 456 -11.39 2.75 2.79
C THR A 456 -10.43 1.72 3.39
N LEU A 457 -9.28 1.51 2.75
CA LEU A 457 -8.16 0.73 3.26
C LEU A 457 -6.97 1.66 3.56
N THR A 458 -6.26 1.45 4.66
CA THR A 458 -4.95 2.12 4.85
C THR A 458 -3.93 1.62 3.83
N GLY A 459 -2.86 2.36 3.57
CA GLY A 459 -1.79 1.88 2.68
C GLY A 459 -1.19 0.54 3.14
N ALA A 460 -1.11 0.30 4.45
CA ALA A 460 -0.71 -0.98 5.01
C ALA A 460 -1.71 -2.11 4.69
N GLN A 461 -3.01 -1.85 4.84
CA GLN A 461 -4.06 -2.81 4.46
C GLN A 461 -4.10 -3.06 2.95
N PHE A 462 -3.87 -2.05 2.13
CA PHE A 462 -3.77 -2.21 0.68
C PHE A 462 -2.54 -3.05 0.28
N LYS A 463 -1.42 -2.92 1.01
CA LYS A 463 -0.30 -3.86 0.86
C LYS A 463 -0.71 -5.29 1.22
N THR A 464 -1.43 -5.49 2.33
CA THR A 464 -1.96 -6.80 2.71
C THR A 464 -2.89 -7.37 1.64
N LEU A 465 -3.73 -6.55 1.00
CA LEU A 465 -4.58 -6.95 -0.13
C LEU A 465 -3.74 -7.53 -1.28
N LEU A 466 -2.66 -6.85 -1.65
CA LEU A 466 -1.76 -7.33 -2.71
C LEU A 466 -0.98 -8.59 -2.30
N GLU A 467 -0.64 -8.77 -1.01
CA GLU A 467 -0.06 -10.01 -0.48
C GLU A 467 -1.07 -11.18 -0.47
N GLN A 468 -2.36 -10.91 -0.28
CA GLN A 468 -3.43 -11.92 -0.34
C GLN A 468 -3.65 -12.49 -1.75
N GLN A 469 -3.00 -11.93 -2.78
CA GLN A 469 -2.93 -12.58 -4.08
C GLN A 469 -2.31 -13.97 -4.00
N TRP A 470 -1.50 -14.29 -2.98
CA TRP A 470 -1.00 -15.66 -2.70
C TRP A 470 -1.96 -16.54 -1.88
N GLN A 471 -3.27 -16.28 -1.98
CA GLN A 471 -4.40 -17.17 -1.67
C GLN A 471 -4.16 -18.17 -0.53
N ARG A 472 -4.30 -17.66 0.69
CA ARG A 472 -4.38 -18.46 1.91
C ARG A 472 -5.82 -18.61 2.34
N LEU A 473 -6.16 -19.83 2.76
CA LEU A 473 -7.38 -20.09 3.50
C LEU A 473 -7.24 -19.54 4.94
N PRO A 474 -8.34 -19.33 5.67
CA PRO A 474 -8.30 -18.85 7.06
C PRO A 474 -7.44 -19.70 8.01
N ASN A 475 -7.26 -20.99 7.71
CA ASN A 475 -6.41 -21.90 8.47
C ASN A 475 -4.92 -21.89 8.05
N GLY A 476 -4.52 -20.99 7.13
CA GLY A 476 -3.14 -20.83 6.64
C GLY A 476 -2.75 -21.77 5.49
N ASN A 477 -3.61 -22.71 5.09
CA ASN A 477 -3.33 -23.59 3.96
C ASN A 477 -3.41 -22.84 2.63
N VAL A 478 -2.65 -23.32 1.63
CA VAL A 478 -2.73 -22.80 0.26
C VAL A 478 -4.01 -23.33 -0.38
N ALA A 479 -4.81 -22.44 -0.98
CA ALA A 479 -6.00 -22.86 -1.73
C ALA A 479 -5.63 -23.68 -2.98
N SER A 480 -6.61 -24.38 -3.57
CA SER A 480 -6.40 -25.13 -4.83
C SER A 480 -5.92 -24.23 -5.98
N ARG A 481 -6.30 -22.95 -5.94
CA ARG A 481 -5.72 -21.88 -6.75
C ARG A 481 -4.76 -21.07 -5.86
N PRO A 482 -3.44 -21.30 -5.94
CA PRO A 482 -2.48 -20.72 -5.02
C PRO A 482 -2.18 -19.23 -5.27
N TYR A 483 -2.67 -18.68 -6.39
CA TYR A 483 -2.49 -17.29 -6.74
C TYR A 483 -3.66 -16.74 -7.57
N LEU A 484 -4.10 -15.53 -7.28
CA LEU A 484 -5.06 -14.75 -8.08
C LEU A 484 -4.50 -13.36 -8.33
N GLN A 485 -4.29 -13.02 -9.60
CA GLN A 485 -3.76 -11.72 -10.00
C GLN A 485 -4.87 -10.68 -10.08
N LEU A 486 -4.86 -9.70 -9.18
CA LEU A 486 -5.79 -8.58 -9.20
C LEU A 486 -5.55 -7.67 -10.42
N GLY A 487 -6.63 -7.19 -11.01
CA GLY A 487 -6.64 -6.06 -11.93
C GLY A 487 -6.70 -4.75 -11.14
N LEU A 488 -5.89 -3.77 -11.53
CA LEU A 488 -5.75 -2.48 -10.83
C LEU A 488 -5.90 -1.32 -11.81
N SER A 489 -6.45 -0.21 -11.31
CA SER A 489 -6.61 1.02 -12.09
C SER A 489 -5.25 1.60 -12.50
N SER A 490 -5.26 2.39 -13.57
CA SER A 490 -4.10 2.88 -14.29
C SER A 490 -3.14 3.76 -13.48
N ASN A 491 -3.63 4.31 -12.38
CA ASN A 491 -2.85 5.11 -11.45
C ASN A 491 -2.07 4.30 -10.41
N VAL A 492 -2.23 2.98 -10.37
CA VAL A 492 -1.52 2.09 -9.44
C VAL A 492 -0.44 1.28 -10.17
N SER A 493 0.75 1.22 -9.59
CA SER A 493 1.77 0.24 -9.95
C SER A 493 2.45 -0.32 -8.72
N TYR A 494 2.93 -1.56 -8.78
CA TYR A 494 3.63 -2.19 -7.67
C TYR A 494 4.72 -3.14 -8.16
N THR A 495 5.72 -3.36 -7.32
CA THR A 495 6.73 -4.40 -7.54
C THR A 495 6.64 -5.45 -6.46
N PHE A 496 7.09 -6.66 -6.79
CA PHE A 496 7.19 -7.73 -5.82
C PHE A 496 8.40 -8.64 -6.04
N ASP A 497 8.80 -9.35 -5.01
CA ASP A 497 9.86 -10.36 -5.03
C ASP A 497 9.31 -11.66 -4.41
N PRO A 498 8.94 -12.65 -5.24
CA PRO A 498 8.35 -13.89 -4.74
C PRO A 498 9.33 -14.74 -3.92
N SER A 499 10.63 -14.46 -3.97
CA SER A 499 11.64 -15.15 -3.14
C SER A 499 11.58 -14.73 -1.67
N LYS A 500 10.92 -13.61 -1.36
CA LYS A 500 10.77 -13.13 0.02
C LYS A 500 9.70 -13.92 0.78
N PRO A 501 9.78 -13.95 2.12
CA PRO A 501 8.71 -14.47 2.95
C PRO A 501 7.38 -13.78 2.66
N GLU A 502 6.30 -14.54 2.79
CA GLU A 502 4.93 -14.03 2.66
C GLU A 502 4.68 -12.84 3.62
N GLY A 503 3.93 -11.83 3.15
CA GLY A 503 3.77 -10.56 3.86
C GLY A 503 4.91 -9.56 3.59
N SER A 504 6.00 -10.00 2.96
CA SER A 504 7.14 -9.17 2.55
C SER A 504 7.47 -9.28 1.05
N ARG A 505 6.59 -9.89 0.26
CA ARG A 505 6.78 -10.05 -1.19
C ARG A 505 6.54 -8.75 -1.93
N ILE A 506 5.55 -7.95 -1.53
CA ILE A 506 5.28 -6.64 -2.12
C ILE A 506 6.37 -5.67 -1.66
N THR A 507 7.16 -5.19 -2.61
CA THR A 507 8.38 -4.40 -2.36
C THR A 507 8.22 -2.91 -2.60
N SER A 508 7.23 -2.52 -3.41
CA SER A 508 6.89 -1.13 -3.67
C SER A 508 5.45 -1.02 -4.12
N ILE A 509 4.76 0.05 -3.74
CA ILE A 509 3.43 0.41 -4.25
C ILE A 509 3.45 1.90 -4.53
N VAL A 510 3.04 2.29 -5.73
CA VAL A 510 2.95 3.67 -6.19
C VAL A 510 1.52 3.95 -6.62
N VAL A 511 0.92 5.00 -6.09
CA VAL A 511 -0.42 5.49 -6.41
C VAL A 511 -0.31 6.94 -6.87
N ASN A 512 -0.86 7.28 -8.03
CA ASN A 512 -0.78 8.62 -8.63
C ASN A 512 0.67 9.14 -8.76
N GLY A 513 1.63 8.25 -9.01
CA GLY A 513 3.05 8.59 -9.14
C GLY A 513 3.81 8.81 -7.83
N ALA A 514 3.15 8.71 -6.67
CA ALA A 514 3.77 8.81 -5.35
C ALA A 514 3.79 7.44 -4.63
N PRO A 515 4.82 7.13 -3.82
CA PRO A 515 4.82 5.96 -2.95
C PRO A 515 3.59 5.95 -2.04
N ILE A 516 3.04 4.76 -1.77
CA ILE A 516 1.91 4.62 -0.86
C ILE A 516 2.33 5.02 0.56
N ASP A 517 1.50 5.83 1.24
CA ASP A 517 1.65 6.12 2.65
C ASP A 517 0.97 4.99 3.44
N PRO A 518 1.70 4.22 4.27
CA PRO A 518 1.13 3.10 5.03
C PRO A 518 -0.02 3.49 5.96
N ALA A 519 -0.05 4.73 6.46
CA ALA A 519 -1.04 5.21 7.41
C ALA A 519 -2.23 5.92 6.75
N ARG A 520 -2.05 6.46 5.54
CA ARG A 520 -3.14 7.16 4.82
C ARG A 520 -4.24 6.18 4.41
N GLY A 521 -5.49 6.58 4.58
CA GLY A 521 -6.65 5.88 3.99
C GLY A 521 -6.78 6.19 2.50
N TYR A 522 -6.97 5.15 1.69
CA TYR A 522 -7.23 5.21 0.26
C TYR A 522 -8.64 4.68 -0.03
N ARG A 523 -9.40 5.38 -0.85
CA ARG A 523 -10.75 4.96 -1.25
C ARG A 523 -10.69 3.96 -2.41
N ILE A 524 -11.06 2.72 -2.14
CA ILE A 524 -11.02 1.61 -3.10
C ILE A 524 -12.42 1.39 -3.66
N GLY A 525 -12.60 1.51 -4.98
CA GLY A 525 -13.77 1.07 -5.72
C GLY A 525 -13.64 -0.39 -6.14
N THR A 526 -14.65 -1.21 -5.84
CA THR A 526 -14.64 -2.66 -6.06
C THR A 526 -16.07 -3.20 -6.06
N PHE A 527 -16.25 -4.49 -6.33
CA PHE A 527 -17.55 -5.17 -6.24
C PHE A 527 -17.90 -5.56 -4.79
N SER A 528 -19.20 -5.62 -4.47
CA SER A 528 -19.73 -6.09 -3.18
C SER A 528 -19.17 -7.47 -2.77
N PHE A 529 -18.99 -8.39 -3.73
CA PHE A 529 -18.36 -9.70 -3.53
C PHE A 529 -16.98 -9.62 -2.83
N LEU A 530 -16.12 -8.70 -3.27
CA LEU A 530 -14.80 -8.52 -2.67
C LEU A 530 -14.87 -7.82 -1.32
N VAL A 531 -15.79 -6.87 -1.15
CA VAL A 531 -16.05 -6.23 0.15
C VAL A 531 -16.44 -7.28 1.20
N ALA A 532 -17.23 -8.28 0.82
CA ALA A 532 -17.59 -9.43 1.66
C ALA A 532 -16.43 -10.43 1.91
N GLY A 533 -15.22 -10.14 1.42
CA GLY A 533 -14.03 -10.98 1.57
C GLY A 533 -13.98 -12.20 0.64
N GLY A 534 -14.70 -12.14 -0.49
CA GLY A 534 -14.65 -13.13 -1.55
C GLY A 534 -13.24 -13.35 -2.10
N ASP A 535 -12.99 -14.51 -2.72
CA ASP A 535 -11.68 -14.92 -3.25
C ASP A 535 -10.51 -14.80 -2.25
N ASN A 536 -10.80 -15.06 -0.96
CA ASN A 536 -9.86 -14.97 0.17
C ASN A 536 -9.21 -13.59 0.38
N PHE A 537 -9.78 -12.52 -0.17
CA PHE A 537 -9.32 -11.15 0.06
C PHE A 537 -9.90 -10.59 1.37
N HIS A 538 -9.63 -11.29 2.47
CA HIS A 538 -10.24 -11.04 3.77
C HIS A 538 -9.98 -9.64 4.34
N VAL A 539 -8.90 -8.97 3.92
CA VAL A 539 -8.56 -7.62 4.42
C VAL A 539 -9.65 -6.60 4.09
N PHE A 540 -10.49 -6.85 3.08
CA PHE A 540 -11.64 -5.99 2.81
C PHE A 540 -12.62 -5.93 4.00
N LYS A 541 -12.75 -7.01 4.79
CA LYS A 541 -13.59 -6.99 6.01
C LYS A 541 -13.04 -6.10 7.12
N GLU A 542 -11.76 -5.74 7.04
CA GLU A 542 -11.09 -4.85 8.01
C GLU A 542 -11.11 -3.38 7.56
N GLY A 543 -11.62 -3.09 6.36
CA GLY A 543 -11.74 -1.73 5.85
C GLY A 543 -12.85 -0.94 6.53
N THR A 544 -12.82 0.39 6.35
CA THR A 544 -13.78 1.31 6.98
C THR A 544 -14.60 2.08 5.93
N ASN A 545 -15.66 2.74 6.36
CA ASN A 545 -16.52 3.60 5.53
C ASN A 545 -17.10 2.88 4.30
N VAL A 546 -17.43 1.59 4.39
CA VAL A 546 -18.06 0.86 3.28
C VAL A 546 -19.31 1.62 2.81
N ARG A 547 -19.43 1.79 1.50
CA ARG A 547 -20.57 2.47 0.89
C ARG A 547 -20.93 1.80 -0.42
N ASP A 548 -22.18 1.38 -0.53
CA ASP A 548 -22.80 1.04 -1.80
C ASP A 548 -23.09 2.30 -2.60
N SER A 549 -22.77 2.28 -3.90
CA SER A 549 -23.04 3.40 -4.80
C SER A 549 -24.45 3.42 -5.36
N GLY A 550 -25.22 2.34 -5.19
CA GLY A 550 -26.50 2.09 -5.87
C GLY A 550 -26.34 1.85 -7.37
N LEU A 551 -25.13 1.52 -7.83
CA LEU A 551 -24.85 1.12 -9.21
C LEU A 551 -24.57 -0.37 -9.26
N ILE A 552 -25.09 -0.99 -10.30
CA ILE A 552 -24.84 -2.39 -10.63
C ILE A 552 -23.68 -2.47 -11.63
N ASP A 553 -22.82 -3.48 -11.47
CA ASP A 553 -21.59 -3.68 -12.25
C ASP A 553 -21.82 -3.66 -13.77
N ARG A 554 -22.81 -4.42 -14.28
CA ARG A 554 -23.21 -4.48 -15.68
C ARG A 554 -23.53 -3.10 -16.24
N ASP A 555 -24.42 -2.36 -15.57
CA ASP A 555 -24.96 -1.11 -16.11
C ASP A 555 -23.90 0.00 -16.06
N ALA A 556 -23.12 0.06 -14.98
CA ALA A 556 -21.98 0.97 -14.87
C ALA A 556 -20.91 0.67 -15.92
N TRP A 557 -20.62 -0.61 -16.18
CA TRP A 557 -19.68 -1.04 -17.21
C TRP A 557 -20.15 -0.71 -18.62
N ILE A 558 -21.41 -0.99 -18.94
CA ILE A 558 -22.01 -0.64 -20.23
C ILE A 558 -22.00 0.88 -20.44
N ALA A 559 -22.40 1.65 -19.42
CA ALA A 559 -22.34 3.12 -19.47
C ALA A 559 -20.91 3.63 -19.71
N TYR A 560 -19.91 3.02 -19.05
CA TYR A 560 -18.51 3.33 -19.27
C TYR A 560 -18.08 3.04 -20.72
N LEU A 561 -18.42 1.87 -21.27
CA LEU A 561 -18.09 1.50 -22.65
C LEU A 561 -18.74 2.44 -23.66
N THR A 562 -20.00 2.82 -23.45
CA THR A 562 -20.72 3.77 -24.30
C THR A 562 -20.09 5.16 -24.24
N ALA A 563 -19.73 5.65 -23.06
CA ALA A 563 -19.13 6.97 -22.89
C ALA A 563 -17.69 7.08 -23.43
N ASN A 564 -16.98 5.94 -23.56
CA ASN A 564 -15.55 5.91 -23.91
C ASN A 564 -15.27 5.21 -25.24
N ALA A 565 -16.28 4.99 -26.09
CA ALA A 565 -16.10 4.35 -27.39
C ALA A 565 -15.32 5.26 -28.39
N PRO A 566 -14.38 4.72 -29.19
CA PRO A 566 -13.87 3.35 -29.12
C PRO A 566 -12.91 3.16 -27.94
N VAL A 567 -13.09 2.07 -27.19
CA VAL A 567 -12.15 1.69 -26.12
C VAL A 567 -10.93 0.97 -26.69
N ALA A 568 -9.78 1.11 -26.03
CA ALA A 568 -8.53 0.49 -26.45
C ALA A 568 -7.87 -0.28 -25.31
N PRO A 569 -7.20 -1.42 -25.58
CA PRO A 569 -6.43 -2.11 -24.57
C PRO A 569 -5.22 -1.28 -24.15
N SER A 570 -4.97 -1.20 -22.84
CA SER A 570 -3.68 -0.75 -22.30
C SER A 570 -2.77 -1.96 -22.10
N TYR A 571 -1.68 -2.04 -22.86
CA TYR A 571 -0.69 -3.11 -22.69
C TYR A 571 0.32 -2.85 -21.57
N ALA A 572 0.30 -1.66 -20.95
CA ALA A 572 1.13 -1.37 -19.79
C ALA A 572 0.64 -2.18 -18.59
N LYS A 573 1.54 -2.98 -18.00
CA LYS A 573 1.30 -3.66 -16.74
C LYS A 573 1.31 -2.71 -15.55
N ARG A 574 0.62 -3.11 -14.50
CA ARG A 574 0.64 -2.51 -13.16
C ARG A 574 1.61 -3.21 -12.23
N SER A 575 2.08 -4.40 -12.59
CA SER A 575 2.99 -5.22 -11.76
C SER A 575 4.26 -5.67 -12.48
N ALA A 576 5.36 -5.77 -11.74
CA ALA A 576 6.58 -6.47 -12.19
C ALA A 576 7.33 -7.11 -11.03
N ILE A 577 8.09 -8.16 -11.33
CA ILE A 577 8.98 -8.82 -10.38
C ILE A 577 10.34 -8.14 -10.42
N VAL A 578 10.91 -7.79 -9.27
CA VAL A 578 12.28 -7.25 -9.16
C VAL A 578 13.07 -8.04 -8.11
N SER A 579 14.02 -8.85 -8.56
CA SER A 579 14.74 -9.79 -7.69
C SER A 579 16.24 -9.92 -8.03
N PRO A 580 17.15 -9.88 -7.03
CA PRO A 580 16.89 -9.39 -5.68
C PRO A 580 16.51 -7.91 -5.74
N THR A 581 15.59 -7.46 -4.88
CA THR A 581 15.20 -6.05 -4.84
C THR A 581 16.34 -5.17 -4.29
N PRO A 582 16.87 -4.19 -5.05
CA PRO A 582 17.85 -3.24 -4.54
C PRO A 582 17.25 -2.39 -3.41
N THR A 583 17.99 -2.21 -2.31
CA THR A 583 17.54 -1.41 -1.15
C THR A 583 18.49 -0.28 -0.82
N THR A 584 19.80 -0.50 -0.93
CA THR A 584 20.84 0.54 -0.78
C THR A 584 21.79 0.47 -1.96
N VAL A 585 22.14 1.62 -2.54
CA VAL A 585 23.06 1.75 -3.68
C VAL A 585 24.13 2.78 -3.37
N THR A 586 25.37 2.56 -3.81
CA THR A 586 26.46 3.52 -3.62
C THR A 586 26.87 4.08 -4.97
N PRO A 587 26.95 5.42 -5.15
CA PRO A 587 27.48 6.01 -6.38
C PRO A 587 28.83 5.40 -6.76
N GLY A 588 29.02 5.03 -8.04
CA GLY A 588 30.21 4.36 -8.55
C GLY A 588 30.29 2.85 -8.28
N SER A 589 29.40 2.28 -7.45
CA SER A 589 29.31 0.82 -7.28
C SER A 589 28.48 0.18 -8.39
N ARG A 590 28.75 -1.10 -8.66
CA ARG A 590 27.97 -1.91 -9.61
C ARG A 590 26.82 -2.60 -8.87
N ILE A 591 25.63 -2.56 -9.46
CA ILE A 591 24.43 -3.26 -8.96
C ILE A 591 23.91 -4.23 -10.01
N THR A 592 23.40 -5.38 -9.55
CA THR A 592 22.79 -6.40 -10.41
C THR A 592 21.43 -6.83 -9.87
N PHE A 593 20.44 -6.90 -10.75
CA PHE A 593 19.10 -7.41 -10.43
C PHE A 593 18.37 -7.83 -11.71
N GLN A 594 17.34 -8.65 -11.57
CA GLN A 594 16.46 -9.04 -12.67
C GLN A 594 15.10 -8.37 -12.52
N VAL A 595 14.56 -7.88 -13.64
CA VAL A 595 13.16 -7.48 -13.75
C VAL A 595 12.44 -8.52 -14.60
N SER A 596 11.40 -9.15 -14.08
CA SER A 596 10.66 -10.19 -14.81
C SER A 596 9.15 -10.01 -14.75
N GLY A 597 8.43 -10.77 -15.57
CA GLY A 597 6.98 -10.66 -15.71
C GLY A 597 6.57 -9.38 -16.43
N LEU A 598 7.39 -8.85 -17.35
CA LEU A 598 7.11 -7.60 -18.06
C LEU A 598 6.04 -7.75 -19.17
N ASP A 599 5.82 -8.97 -19.68
CA ASP A 599 4.92 -9.18 -20.81
C ASP A 599 3.53 -9.68 -20.36
N LEU A 600 2.46 -9.06 -20.88
CA LEU A 600 1.07 -9.50 -20.72
C LEU A 600 0.69 -10.57 -21.73
N THR A 601 -0.07 -11.58 -21.30
CA THR A 601 -0.62 -12.64 -22.17
C THR A 601 -2.07 -12.40 -22.58
N SER A 602 -2.53 -11.15 -22.61
CA SER A 602 -3.77 -10.77 -23.30
C SER A 602 -3.54 -10.73 -24.82
N LEU A 603 -4.57 -11.03 -25.61
CA LEU A 603 -4.44 -11.05 -27.08
C LEU A 603 -3.98 -9.70 -27.63
N GLY A 604 -3.07 -9.74 -28.61
CA GLY A 604 -2.49 -8.56 -29.25
C GLY A 604 -1.44 -7.80 -28.42
N SER A 605 -1.18 -8.22 -27.18
CA SER A 605 -0.14 -7.60 -26.35
C SER A 605 1.25 -7.79 -26.95
N PRO A 606 2.06 -6.74 -27.11
CA PRO A 606 3.43 -6.88 -27.61
C PRO A 606 4.35 -7.51 -26.56
N ALA A 607 5.32 -8.30 -27.01
CA ALA A 607 6.47 -8.63 -26.16
C ALA A 607 7.32 -7.37 -25.96
N ASN A 608 7.74 -7.10 -24.73
CA ASN A 608 8.71 -6.06 -24.48
C ASN A 608 10.07 -6.50 -25.00
N THR A 609 10.80 -5.57 -25.60
CA THR A 609 12.13 -5.81 -26.19
C THR A 609 13.22 -5.03 -25.50
N ARG A 610 12.90 -3.93 -24.81
CA ARG A 610 13.84 -3.11 -24.06
C ARG A 610 13.24 -2.64 -22.74
N ALA A 611 14.09 -2.38 -21.76
CA ALA A 611 13.73 -1.73 -20.50
C ALA A 611 14.75 -0.65 -20.15
N SER A 612 14.30 0.60 -20.01
CA SER A 612 15.13 1.70 -19.51
C SER A 612 15.10 1.74 -17.98
N ILE A 613 16.28 1.99 -17.39
CA ILE A 613 16.49 2.05 -15.95
C ILE A 613 16.97 3.46 -15.62
N SER A 614 16.25 4.17 -14.76
CA SER A 614 16.62 5.52 -14.33
C SER A 614 16.63 5.65 -12.81
N ILE A 615 17.44 6.55 -12.28
CA ILE A 615 17.50 6.91 -10.86
C ILE A 615 17.56 8.43 -10.72
N ALA A 616 16.78 9.01 -9.80
CA ALA A 616 16.71 10.46 -9.60
C ALA A 616 16.44 11.27 -10.90
N GLY A 617 15.68 10.70 -11.83
CA GLY A 617 15.38 11.31 -13.14
C GLY A 617 16.47 11.17 -14.20
N VAL A 618 17.60 10.53 -13.88
CA VAL A 618 18.70 10.27 -14.83
C VAL A 618 18.61 8.84 -15.35
N GLU A 619 18.52 8.65 -16.66
CA GLU A 619 18.61 7.32 -17.28
C GLU A 619 20.04 6.78 -17.12
N ILE A 620 20.16 5.60 -16.50
CA ILE A 620 21.44 4.93 -16.26
C ILE A 620 21.81 4.03 -17.44
N THR A 621 20.83 3.26 -17.93
CA THR A 621 21.03 2.30 -19.01
C THR A 621 19.68 1.88 -19.60
N THR A 622 19.74 1.26 -20.78
CA THR A 622 18.60 0.56 -21.39
C THR A 622 19.04 -0.84 -21.80
N VAL A 623 18.44 -1.87 -21.19
CA VAL A 623 18.76 -3.29 -21.40
C VAL A 623 17.76 -3.98 -22.32
N ASP A 624 18.16 -5.11 -22.89
CA ASP A 624 17.26 -5.96 -23.69
C ASP A 624 16.32 -6.76 -22.78
N VAL A 625 15.09 -6.96 -23.27
CA VAL A 625 14.08 -7.81 -22.64
C VAL A 625 13.87 -9.03 -23.52
N ALA A 626 13.96 -10.22 -22.93
CA ALA A 626 13.68 -11.49 -23.60
C ALA A 626 12.71 -12.30 -22.73
N ASN A 627 11.62 -12.79 -23.33
CA ASN A 627 10.56 -13.55 -22.63
C ASN A 627 10.06 -12.83 -21.36
N GLY A 628 9.88 -11.51 -21.44
CA GLY A 628 9.43 -10.68 -20.33
C GLY A 628 10.45 -10.51 -19.19
N VAL A 629 11.73 -10.80 -19.44
CA VAL A 629 12.83 -10.71 -18.48
C VAL A 629 13.92 -9.75 -18.97
N ALA A 630 14.29 -8.78 -18.14
CA ALA A 630 15.45 -7.92 -18.27
C ALA A 630 16.46 -8.21 -17.17
N ASN A 631 17.72 -8.46 -17.55
CA ASN A 631 18.83 -8.57 -16.61
C ASN A 631 19.56 -7.22 -16.56
N VAL A 632 19.60 -6.60 -15.39
CA VAL A 632 20.24 -5.31 -15.18
C VAL A 632 21.58 -5.53 -14.49
N ASP A 633 22.64 -5.01 -15.10
CA ASP A 633 24.00 -4.94 -14.55
C ASP A 633 24.56 -3.56 -14.91
N VAL A 634 24.66 -2.67 -13.93
CA VAL A 634 24.97 -1.27 -14.17
C VAL A 634 25.76 -0.64 -13.04
N VAL A 635 26.59 0.35 -13.37
CA VAL A 635 27.27 1.21 -12.38
C VAL A 635 26.34 2.35 -12.00
N VAL A 636 26.13 2.55 -10.72
CA VAL A 636 25.27 3.63 -10.19
C VAL A 636 25.93 4.97 -10.51
N PRO A 637 25.26 5.89 -11.21
CA PRO A 637 25.82 7.19 -11.54
C PRO A 637 25.91 8.05 -10.28
N SER A 638 26.60 9.19 -10.37
CA SER A 638 26.52 10.15 -9.27
C SER A 638 25.14 10.79 -9.23
N VAL A 639 24.46 10.62 -8.11
CA VAL A 639 23.13 11.16 -7.82
C VAL A 639 23.06 11.55 -6.35
N PRO A 640 22.13 12.47 -5.98
CA PRO A 640 22.01 12.92 -4.60
C PRO A 640 21.80 11.75 -3.62
N GLY A 641 22.52 11.80 -2.50
CA GLY A 641 22.38 10.85 -1.40
C GLY A 641 20.98 10.87 -0.77
N GLY A 642 20.62 9.81 -0.04
CA GLY A 642 19.33 9.67 0.64
C GLY A 642 18.30 8.85 -0.14
N ALA A 643 17.01 9.02 0.19
CA ALA A 643 15.93 8.25 -0.42
C ALA A 643 15.72 8.65 -1.89
N GLN A 644 15.80 7.67 -2.79
CA GLN A 644 15.63 7.82 -4.23
C GLN A 644 14.75 6.67 -4.78
N HIS A 645 14.47 6.75 -6.09
CA HIS A 645 13.67 5.77 -6.79
C HIS A 645 14.38 5.28 -8.06
N LEU A 646 14.49 3.96 -8.20
CA LEU A 646 14.74 3.33 -9.49
C LEU A 646 13.42 3.24 -10.26
N VAL A 647 13.36 3.80 -11.45
CA VAL A 647 12.20 3.71 -12.34
C VAL A 647 12.57 2.84 -13.53
N ILE A 648 11.82 1.76 -13.72
CA ILE A 648 11.96 0.84 -14.86
C ILE A 648 10.80 1.08 -15.82
N THR A 649 11.10 1.35 -17.08
CA THR A 649 10.09 1.49 -18.14
C THR A 649 10.37 0.51 -19.27
N ALA A 650 9.44 -0.43 -19.50
CA ALA A 650 9.56 -1.43 -20.56
C ALA A 650 8.84 -0.99 -21.84
N THR A 651 9.48 -1.20 -22.98
CA THR A 651 8.96 -0.85 -24.31
C THR A 651 8.75 -2.11 -25.16
N PRO A 652 7.69 -2.17 -25.99
CA PRO A 652 6.79 -1.06 -26.34
C PRO A 652 5.52 -0.97 -25.46
N SER A 653 5.36 -1.80 -24.44
CA SER A 653 4.14 -1.80 -23.62
C SER A 653 3.93 -0.52 -22.78
N ASN A 654 5.01 0.23 -22.52
CA ASN A 654 5.07 1.33 -21.55
C ASN A 654 4.76 0.90 -20.11
N THR A 655 4.98 -0.37 -19.77
CA THR A 655 4.95 -0.84 -18.38
C THR A 655 5.97 -0.05 -17.57
N LYS A 656 5.51 0.64 -16.51
CA LYS A 656 6.34 1.47 -15.65
C LYS A 656 6.19 1.04 -14.20
N VAL A 657 7.30 0.65 -13.58
CA VAL A 657 7.34 0.29 -12.15
C VAL A 657 8.46 1.04 -11.44
N THR A 658 8.30 1.24 -10.14
CA THR A 658 9.22 2.04 -9.32
C THR A 658 9.68 1.26 -8.11
N VAL A 659 10.99 1.24 -7.83
CA VAL A 659 11.61 0.57 -6.69
C VAL A 659 12.28 1.62 -5.80
N PRO A 660 11.94 1.73 -4.51
CA PRO A 660 12.62 2.64 -3.59
C PRO A 660 14.04 2.14 -3.28
N VAL A 661 15.01 3.06 -3.28
CA VAL A 661 16.40 2.78 -2.93
C VAL A 661 16.97 3.89 -2.05
N MET A 662 17.88 3.54 -1.15
CA MET A 662 18.70 4.50 -0.39
C MET A 662 20.05 4.68 -1.08
N VAL A 663 20.39 5.89 -1.51
CA VAL A 663 21.71 6.22 -2.04
C VAL A 663 22.64 6.58 -0.88
N ALA A 664 23.75 5.85 -0.74
CA ALA A 664 24.73 6.09 0.32
C ALA A 664 25.40 7.48 0.22
N PRO A 665 25.85 8.08 1.34
CA PRO A 665 26.45 9.42 1.35
C PRO A 665 27.72 9.57 0.52
N THR A 666 27.99 10.80 0.09
CA THR A 666 29.08 11.19 -0.82
C THR A 666 30.47 11.33 -0.17
N LEU A 667 30.53 11.48 1.17
CA LEU A 667 31.75 11.36 1.98
C LEU A 667 31.64 10.13 2.88
N ALA A 668 32.50 9.14 2.65
CA ALA A 668 32.69 8.05 3.59
C ALA A 668 33.78 8.45 4.58
N SER A 669 33.38 8.97 5.74
CA SER A 669 34.30 9.32 6.83
C SER A 669 34.46 8.17 7.82
N SER A 670 35.59 8.17 8.53
CA SER A 670 35.88 7.20 9.57
C SER A 670 36.62 7.88 10.73
N ALA A 671 36.77 7.16 11.85
CA ALA A 671 37.66 7.63 12.90
C ALA A 671 39.07 7.83 12.32
N PRO A 672 39.75 8.97 12.56
CA PRO A 672 41.04 9.25 11.96
C PRO A 672 42.07 8.17 12.27
N LYS A 673 42.82 7.72 11.26
CA LYS A 673 43.87 6.71 11.39
C LYS A 673 45.16 7.13 10.70
N ARG A 674 46.30 6.70 11.26
CA ARG A 674 47.63 7.04 10.75
C ARG A 674 47.89 6.36 9.40
N LEU A 675 47.90 7.15 8.33
CA LEU A 675 48.20 6.67 6.99
C LEU A 675 49.69 6.33 6.86
N PHE A 676 50.57 7.30 7.15
CA PHE A 676 52.01 7.11 7.12
C PHE A 676 52.74 8.08 8.08
N ASP A 677 54.02 7.80 8.35
CA ASP A 677 54.93 8.63 9.14
C ASP A 677 56.36 8.46 8.60
N THR A 678 57.04 9.55 8.22
CA THR A 678 58.41 9.50 7.67
C THR A 678 59.51 9.44 8.74
N ARG A 679 59.19 9.64 10.02
CA ARG A 679 60.22 9.70 11.08
C ARG A 679 60.84 8.33 11.34
N ALA A 680 62.14 8.30 11.62
CA ALA A 680 62.81 7.10 12.09
C ALA A 680 62.19 6.60 13.42
N GLY A 681 61.96 5.30 13.53
CA GLY A 681 61.39 4.67 14.74
C GLY A 681 59.86 4.82 14.93
N SER A 682 59.14 5.37 13.95
CA SER A 682 57.66 5.39 13.97
C SER A 682 57.07 3.97 13.90
N GLY A 683 55.99 3.72 14.68
CA GLY A 683 55.49 2.40 15.11
C GLY A 683 54.84 1.49 14.03
N PRO A 684 54.34 0.31 14.43
CA PRO A 684 53.89 -0.76 13.52
C PRO A 684 52.50 -0.54 12.87
N ASP A 685 51.67 0.37 13.39
CA ASP A 685 50.25 0.51 12.99
C ASP A 685 50.04 1.51 11.82
N LEU A 686 50.98 1.55 10.88
CA LEU A 686 50.89 2.41 9.68
C LEU A 686 50.09 1.70 8.59
N LEU A 687 49.10 2.38 8.02
CA LEU A 687 48.31 1.83 6.93
C LEU A 687 49.12 1.69 5.63
N VAL A 688 50.09 2.58 5.40
CA VAL A 688 50.99 2.56 4.25
C VAL A 688 52.44 2.70 4.72
N SER A 689 53.28 1.76 4.31
CA SER A 689 54.72 1.85 4.54
C SER A 689 55.36 2.84 3.57
N VAL A 690 56.15 3.77 4.11
CA VAL A 690 56.87 4.80 3.34
C VAL A 690 58.35 4.83 3.74
N PRO A 691 59.23 5.35 2.87
CA PRO A 691 60.63 5.59 3.24
C PRO A 691 60.72 6.45 4.51
N LYS A 692 61.58 6.03 5.45
CA LYS A 692 61.85 6.78 6.70
C LYS A 692 62.87 7.89 6.45
N ALA A 693 62.49 8.81 5.57
CA ALA A 693 63.32 9.92 5.11
C ALA A 693 62.47 11.18 4.94
N LYS A 694 63.09 12.34 5.19
CA LYS A 694 62.44 13.64 5.04
C LYS A 694 62.01 13.90 3.60
N VAL A 695 60.83 14.49 3.45
CA VAL A 695 60.33 15.02 2.18
C VAL A 695 61.03 16.34 1.89
N GLY A 696 61.43 16.59 0.64
CA GLY A 696 62.17 17.81 0.28
C GLY A 696 62.29 18.03 -1.23
N PRO A 697 63.06 19.04 -1.69
CA PRO A 697 63.08 19.44 -3.10
C PRO A 697 63.50 18.36 -4.08
N GLY A 698 64.39 17.45 -3.65
CA GLY A 698 64.85 16.30 -4.43
C GLY A 698 64.22 14.97 -4.05
N ASN A 699 63.27 14.96 -3.10
CA ASN A 699 62.65 13.75 -2.57
C ASN A 699 61.14 13.99 -2.36
N VAL A 700 60.37 13.84 -3.44
CA VAL A 700 58.90 13.82 -3.39
C VAL A 700 58.44 12.47 -2.89
N LEU A 701 57.55 12.46 -1.90
CA LEU A 701 56.96 11.24 -1.39
C LEU A 701 55.65 10.96 -2.14
N GLU A 702 55.61 9.86 -2.88
CA GLU A 702 54.38 9.32 -3.48
C GLU A 702 53.76 8.26 -2.57
N VAL A 703 52.45 8.38 -2.31
CA VAL A 703 51.71 7.48 -1.42
C VAL A 703 50.47 6.96 -2.14
N LYS A 704 50.33 5.64 -2.20
CA LYS A 704 49.10 4.97 -2.64
C LYS A 704 48.04 5.07 -1.55
N VAL A 705 46.96 5.80 -1.81
CA VAL A 705 45.90 6.05 -0.83
C VAL A 705 44.63 5.24 -1.10
N THR A 706 44.42 4.80 -2.34
CA THR A 706 43.28 3.94 -2.70
C THR A 706 43.57 2.46 -2.40
N GLY A 707 42.53 1.73 -2.00
CA GLY A 707 42.66 0.32 -1.61
C GLY A 707 43.23 0.12 -0.21
N VAL A 708 43.24 1.17 0.62
CA VAL A 708 43.81 1.19 1.96
C VAL A 708 42.71 1.51 2.98
N ASP A 709 42.50 0.60 3.93
CA ASP A 709 41.69 0.81 5.14
C ASP A 709 40.34 1.54 4.94
N GLY A 710 39.47 0.96 4.12
CA GLY A 710 38.13 1.50 3.86
C GLY A 710 38.07 2.56 2.75
N VAL A 711 39.20 3.00 2.21
CA VAL A 711 39.26 3.74 0.93
C VAL A 711 39.22 2.74 -0.23
N PRO A 712 38.20 2.77 -1.12
CA PRO A 712 38.10 1.85 -2.25
C PRO A 712 39.31 1.90 -3.18
N ALA A 713 39.57 0.81 -3.90
CA ALA A 713 40.68 0.74 -4.85
C ALA A 713 40.51 1.65 -6.08
N THR A 714 39.26 1.90 -6.48
CA THR A 714 38.84 2.71 -7.64
C THR A 714 37.66 3.62 -7.26
N GLY A 715 37.34 4.62 -8.10
CA GLY A 715 36.18 5.49 -7.89
C GLY A 715 36.33 6.52 -6.77
N VAL A 716 37.58 6.86 -6.40
CA VAL A 716 37.90 7.88 -5.39
C VAL A 716 38.35 9.15 -6.08
N ALA A 717 37.66 10.27 -5.84
CA ALA A 717 38.04 11.59 -6.34
C ALA A 717 39.09 12.27 -5.46
N ALA A 718 38.90 12.22 -4.15
CA ALA A 718 39.76 12.90 -3.19
C ALA A 718 39.76 12.17 -1.84
N VAL A 719 40.81 12.39 -1.05
CA VAL A 719 40.92 11.93 0.34
C VAL A 719 40.99 13.13 1.30
N SER A 720 40.32 13.01 2.44
CA SER A 720 40.41 13.96 3.55
C SER A 720 41.52 13.53 4.50
N LEU A 721 42.60 14.31 4.55
CA LEU A 721 43.79 14.05 5.34
C LEU A 721 43.97 15.11 6.42
N ASN A 722 44.60 14.74 7.52
CA ASN A 722 45.25 15.67 8.42
C ASN A 722 46.77 15.51 8.29
N LEU A 723 47.45 16.55 7.80
CA LEU A 723 48.87 16.56 7.54
C LEU A 723 49.61 17.19 8.71
N THR A 724 50.60 16.52 9.29
CA THR A 724 51.52 17.08 10.28
C THR A 724 52.93 17.13 9.72
N ALA A 725 53.62 18.26 9.89
CA ALA A 725 55.02 18.43 9.54
C ALA A 725 55.85 18.77 10.79
N THR A 726 57.03 18.16 10.89
CA THR A 726 57.94 18.31 12.04
C THR A 726 59.40 18.12 11.62
N ASN A 727 60.35 18.42 12.52
CA ASN A 727 61.79 18.28 12.29
C ASN A 727 62.31 18.97 11.00
N ALA A 728 61.75 20.13 10.66
CA ALA A 728 62.13 20.88 9.47
C ALA A 728 63.56 21.43 9.57
N GLU A 729 64.37 21.23 8.51
CA GLU A 729 65.77 21.71 8.44
C GLU A 729 65.89 23.18 7.99
N GLY A 730 64.75 23.81 7.72
CA GLY A 730 64.58 25.22 7.40
C GLY A 730 63.10 25.52 7.24
N ASN A 731 62.76 26.77 6.89
CA ASN A 731 61.38 27.16 6.64
C ASN A 731 60.82 26.37 5.46
N ALA A 732 59.87 25.47 5.73
CA ALA A 732 59.32 24.54 4.78
C ALA A 732 57.84 24.83 4.52
N PHE A 733 57.43 24.77 3.26
CA PHE A 733 56.04 24.60 2.86
C PHE A 733 55.87 23.23 2.20
N VAL A 734 54.80 22.54 2.56
CA VAL A 734 54.43 21.24 2.02
C VAL A 734 53.29 21.41 1.03
N THR A 735 53.46 20.86 -0.18
CA THR A 735 52.43 20.76 -1.23
C THR A 735 51.92 19.32 -1.28
N VAL A 736 50.60 19.14 -1.20
CA VAL A 736 49.90 17.86 -1.37
C VAL A 736 49.06 17.95 -2.65
N TYR A 737 49.27 17.02 -3.57
CA TYR A 737 48.68 17.10 -4.91
C TYR A 737 48.50 15.71 -5.52
N PRO A 738 47.57 15.53 -6.48
CA PRO A 738 47.53 14.31 -7.27
C PRO A 738 48.86 14.16 -8.02
N CYS A 739 49.51 13.01 -7.92
CA CYS A 739 50.82 12.80 -8.55
C CYS A 739 50.79 13.11 -10.05
N GLY A 740 51.78 13.90 -10.51
CA GLY A 740 51.81 14.52 -11.85
C GLY A 740 52.40 15.93 -11.80
N ASP A 741 51.85 16.85 -12.59
CA ASP A 741 52.31 18.24 -12.66
C ASP A 741 51.99 19.01 -11.36
N ARG A 742 53.03 19.45 -10.66
CA ARG A 742 52.91 20.22 -9.41
C ARG A 742 52.75 21.72 -9.70
N LYS A 743 51.70 22.32 -9.16
CA LYS A 743 51.50 23.78 -9.12
C LYS A 743 52.17 24.41 -7.89
N LEU A 744 52.45 25.71 -7.94
CA LEU A 744 53.02 26.45 -6.81
C LEU A 744 51.91 26.79 -5.80
N VAL A 745 51.59 25.83 -4.94
CA VAL A 745 50.62 25.95 -3.85
C VAL A 745 51.20 25.37 -2.58
N SER A 746 50.74 25.83 -1.42
CA SER A 746 51.24 25.37 -0.11
C SER A 746 50.06 24.95 0.73
N ASN A 747 50.06 23.71 1.23
CA ASN A 747 49.04 23.23 2.17
C ASN A 747 49.47 23.50 3.61
N LEU A 748 50.72 23.22 3.98
CA LEU A 748 51.20 23.41 5.35
C LEU A 748 52.52 24.18 5.34
N ASN A 749 52.70 25.14 6.23
CA ASN A 749 53.94 25.90 6.41
C ASN A 749 54.47 25.62 7.80
N VAL A 750 55.78 25.40 7.95
CA VAL A 750 56.43 25.06 9.22
C VAL A 750 57.85 25.60 9.27
N SER A 751 58.24 26.13 10.43
CA SER A 751 59.60 26.63 10.70
C SER A 751 60.43 25.59 11.46
N THR A 752 61.74 25.82 11.55
CA THR A 752 62.64 24.94 12.33
C THR A 752 62.24 24.93 13.81
N GLY A 753 62.10 23.72 14.38
CA GLY A 753 61.71 23.53 15.79
C GLY A 753 60.21 23.47 16.03
N GLU A 754 59.39 23.70 15.00
CA GLU A 754 57.93 23.63 15.10
C GLU A 754 57.38 22.24 14.75
N THR A 755 56.19 21.94 15.25
CA THR A 755 55.35 20.83 14.80
C THR A 755 53.97 21.39 14.55
N LEU A 756 53.56 21.45 13.29
CA LEU A 756 52.30 22.02 12.87
C LEU A 756 51.49 21.01 12.08
N ALA A 757 50.16 21.11 12.19
CA ALA A 757 49.25 20.31 11.41
C ALA A 757 48.25 21.18 10.66
N ASN A 758 47.86 20.72 9.47
CA ASN A 758 46.79 21.29 8.67
C ASN A 758 45.95 20.17 8.03
N ALA A 759 44.63 20.33 8.02
CA ALA A 759 43.75 19.49 7.23
C ALA A 759 43.94 19.75 5.72
N VAL A 760 43.75 18.72 4.91
CA VAL A 760 43.92 18.77 3.46
C VAL A 760 42.87 17.87 2.80
N VAL A 761 42.06 18.41 1.89
CA VAL A 761 41.31 17.58 0.94
C VAL A 761 42.17 17.46 -0.32
N ALA A 762 42.75 16.27 -0.52
CA ALA A 762 43.72 16.02 -1.59
C ALA A 762 43.07 15.23 -2.73
N PRO A 763 43.03 15.77 -3.97
CA PRO A 763 42.65 14.99 -5.13
C PRO A 763 43.59 13.80 -5.32
N VAL A 764 43.04 12.69 -5.80
CA VAL A 764 43.79 11.47 -6.04
C VAL A 764 44.13 11.36 -7.54
N SER A 765 45.35 10.91 -7.87
CA SER A 765 45.75 10.66 -9.26
C SER A 765 44.93 9.54 -9.90
N ALA A 766 44.99 9.42 -11.23
CA ALA A 766 44.35 8.31 -11.95
C ALA A 766 44.85 6.92 -11.47
N THR A 767 46.07 6.84 -10.94
CA THR A 767 46.64 5.60 -10.38
C THR A 767 46.32 5.41 -8.91
N GLY A 768 45.53 6.29 -8.27
CA GLY A 768 45.15 6.18 -6.87
C GLY A 768 46.17 6.74 -5.87
N THR A 769 47.11 7.57 -6.33
CA THR A 769 48.23 8.07 -5.52
C THR A 769 48.13 9.57 -5.23
N VAL A 770 48.75 9.99 -4.12
CA VAL A 770 48.89 11.39 -3.69
C VAL A 770 50.37 11.66 -3.44
N CYS A 771 50.85 12.81 -3.90
CA CYS A 771 52.24 13.22 -3.81
C CYS A 771 52.41 14.35 -2.78
N PHE A 772 53.50 14.26 -2.02
CA PHE A 772 53.91 15.21 -1.00
C PHE A 772 55.27 15.78 -1.38
N TYR A 773 55.32 17.09 -1.61
CA TYR A 773 56.54 17.84 -1.87
C TYR A 773 56.80 18.81 -0.74
N ALA A 774 58.07 19.07 -0.41
CA ALA A 774 58.46 20.18 0.45
C ALA A 774 59.61 20.97 -0.19
N ASN A 775 59.63 22.29 0.01
CA ASN A 775 60.71 23.15 -0.50
C ASN A 775 61.99 23.11 0.38
N ALA A 776 61.92 22.52 1.56
CA ALA A 776 63.05 22.22 2.43
C ALA A 776 62.81 20.86 3.13
N PRO A 777 63.86 20.11 3.49
CA PRO A 777 63.72 18.80 4.13
C PRO A 777 62.89 18.86 5.43
N VAL A 778 61.83 18.06 5.51
CA VAL A 778 60.91 17.99 6.65
C VAL A 778 60.32 16.59 6.81
N ASP A 779 60.05 16.17 8.05
CA ASP A 779 59.28 14.94 8.30
C ASP A 779 57.80 15.21 8.12
N VAL A 780 57.12 14.30 7.42
CA VAL A 780 55.70 14.39 7.10
C VAL A 780 54.96 13.20 7.68
N ILE A 781 53.82 13.47 8.28
CA ILE A 781 52.91 12.50 8.85
C ILE A 781 51.51 12.80 8.31
N ALA A 782 50.79 11.79 7.85
CA ALA A 782 49.40 11.97 7.43
C ALA A 782 48.48 11.01 8.17
N ASP A 783 47.35 11.54 8.65
CA ASP A 783 46.20 10.78 9.13
C ASP A 783 45.06 10.88 8.11
N VAL A 784 44.40 9.77 7.78
CA VAL A 784 43.22 9.75 6.91
C VAL A 784 41.94 9.74 7.74
N GLY A 785 40.99 10.63 7.39
CA GLY A 785 39.69 10.77 8.08
C GLY A 785 38.47 10.47 7.19
N GLY A 786 38.68 10.27 5.88
CA GLY A 786 37.60 9.92 4.95
C GLY A 786 37.99 10.09 3.48
N TRP A 787 37.07 9.75 2.58
CA TRP A 787 37.24 9.89 1.13
C TRP A 787 35.95 10.27 0.40
N PHE A 788 36.11 10.96 -0.73
CA PHE A 788 35.04 11.42 -1.62
C PHE A 788 34.99 10.56 -2.89
N ALA A 789 33.81 10.10 -3.27
CA ALA A 789 33.64 9.30 -4.49
C ALA A 789 33.77 10.14 -5.77
N THR A 790 34.22 9.52 -6.86
CA THR A 790 34.21 10.14 -8.19
C THR A 790 32.80 10.50 -8.61
N GLY A 791 32.61 11.75 -9.04
CA GLY A 791 31.31 12.29 -9.43
C GLY A 791 30.44 12.76 -8.26
N SER A 792 30.82 12.50 -7.01
CA SER A 792 30.06 12.88 -5.81
C SER A 792 29.82 14.39 -5.68
N SER A 793 29.09 14.80 -4.63
CA SER A 793 28.85 16.21 -4.30
C SER A 793 30.09 17.09 -4.25
N PHE A 794 31.26 16.50 -4.00
CA PHE A 794 32.56 17.19 -4.06
C PHE A 794 33.23 16.97 -5.41
N THR A 795 33.45 18.05 -6.15
CA THR A 795 34.31 18.05 -7.33
C THR A 795 35.71 18.49 -6.93
N ALA A 796 36.63 17.54 -6.92
CA ALA A 796 38.05 17.79 -6.71
C ALA A 796 38.63 18.53 -7.92
N VAL A 797 39.41 19.59 -7.68
CA VAL A 797 40.18 20.27 -8.73
C VAL A 797 41.66 20.18 -8.41
N ALA A 798 42.51 20.17 -9.44
CA ALA A 798 43.95 20.26 -9.23
C ALA A 798 44.25 21.55 -8.45
N PRO A 799 45.02 21.49 -7.34
CA PRO A 799 45.28 22.66 -6.52
C PRO A 799 45.88 23.82 -7.33
N ASP A 800 45.24 24.99 -7.31
CA ASP A 800 45.69 26.17 -8.04
C ASP A 800 45.55 27.46 -7.21
N ARG A 801 46.40 28.44 -7.49
CA ARG A 801 46.46 29.69 -6.73
C ARG A 801 45.46 30.71 -7.27
N LEU A 802 44.40 30.98 -6.49
CA LEU A 802 43.42 32.00 -6.85
C LEU A 802 43.98 33.41 -6.64
N VAL A 803 44.46 33.72 -5.44
CA VAL A 803 44.92 35.07 -5.09
C VAL A 803 46.17 35.05 -4.21
N ASP A 804 46.96 36.12 -4.30
CA ASP A 804 48.08 36.42 -3.41
C ASP A 804 48.16 37.95 -3.27
N THR A 805 48.05 38.48 -2.06
CA THR A 805 48.11 39.93 -1.81
C THR A 805 49.54 40.48 -1.84
N ARG A 806 50.57 39.63 -1.91
CA ARG A 806 51.97 40.08 -1.90
C ARG A 806 52.41 40.53 -3.29
N ALA A 807 53.18 41.62 -3.34
CA ALA A 807 53.74 42.14 -4.57
C ALA A 807 54.81 41.20 -5.15
N GLY A 808 54.70 40.86 -6.44
CA GLY A 808 55.73 40.12 -7.20
C GLY A 808 55.92 38.63 -6.85
N GLN A 809 55.22 38.10 -5.85
CA GLN A 809 55.46 36.72 -5.35
C GLN A 809 54.76 35.62 -6.16
N SER A 810 53.65 35.95 -6.84
CA SER A 810 52.81 34.97 -7.54
C SER A 810 52.32 35.52 -8.89
N PRO A 811 53.18 35.58 -9.93
CA PRO A 811 52.78 36.06 -11.25
C PRO A 811 51.72 35.16 -11.92
N GLY A 812 51.56 33.92 -11.47
CA GLY A 812 50.56 32.97 -11.94
C GLY A 812 49.26 32.90 -11.14
N ALA A 813 49.01 33.83 -10.21
CA ALA A 813 47.73 33.87 -9.48
C ALA A 813 46.57 34.17 -10.45
N LEU A 814 45.50 33.40 -10.37
CA LEU A 814 44.43 33.41 -11.37
C LEU A 814 43.51 34.65 -11.29
N ARG A 815 43.37 35.27 -10.11
CA ARG A 815 42.63 36.51 -9.90
C ARG A 815 43.58 37.63 -9.51
N THR A 816 43.38 38.79 -10.13
CA THR A 816 44.12 40.01 -9.77
C THR A 816 43.46 40.67 -8.57
N VAL A 817 44.24 40.93 -7.52
CA VAL A 817 43.81 41.61 -6.29
C VAL A 817 44.77 42.75 -5.95
N PRO A 818 44.35 43.74 -5.14
CA PRO A 818 45.26 44.75 -4.60
C PRO A 818 46.46 44.09 -3.93
N LYS A 819 47.67 44.56 -4.27
CA LYS A 819 48.91 44.03 -3.71
C LYS A 819 49.24 44.72 -2.38
N ALA A 820 48.34 44.56 -1.43
CA ALA A 820 48.40 45.18 -0.11
C ALA A 820 47.79 44.26 0.95
N GLN A 821 48.31 44.39 2.17
CA GLN A 821 47.78 43.68 3.33
C GLN A 821 46.31 44.02 3.57
N ILE A 822 45.53 42.99 3.90
CA ILE A 822 44.15 43.14 4.36
C ILE A 822 44.13 43.38 5.86
N GLY A 823 43.06 43.95 6.37
CA GLY A 823 42.93 44.36 7.77
C GLY A 823 41.49 44.71 8.14
N PRO A 824 41.26 45.33 9.30
CA PRO A 824 39.91 45.47 9.86
C PRO A 824 38.99 46.38 9.03
N THR A 825 39.56 47.23 8.17
CA THR A 825 38.82 48.20 7.33
C THR A 825 38.82 47.87 5.84
N ASN A 826 39.56 46.84 5.41
CA ASN A 826 39.72 46.47 4.00
C ASN A 826 39.61 44.95 3.83
N VAL A 827 38.36 44.47 3.87
CA VAL A 827 38.00 43.09 3.56
C VAL A 827 38.32 42.79 2.09
N LEU A 828 38.95 41.64 1.83
CA LEU A 828 39.22 41.17 0.48
C LEU A 828 38.06 40.32 -0.02
N GLU A 829 37.36 40.81 -1.03
CA GLU A 829 36.36 40.03 -1.78
C GLU A 829 37.04 39.28 -2.94
N VAL A 830 36.72 38.00 -3.10
CA VAL A 830 37.32 37.12 -4.11
C VAL A 830 36.22 36.37 -4.86
N GLN A 831 36.21 36.51 -6.19
CA GLN A 831 35.40 35.67 -7.08
C GLN A 831 36.04 34.29 -7.19
N VAL A 832 35.35 33.28 -6.65
CA VAL A 832 35.85 31.89 -6.60
C VAL A 832 35.18 30.98 -7.62
N THR A 833 34.07 31.40 -8.22
CA THR A 833 33.42 30.70 -9.33
C THR A 833 33.98 31.14 -10.69
N ASP A 834 33.63 30.38 -11.73
CA ASP A 834 34.06 30.58 -13.13
C ASP A 834 35.60 30.64 -13.28
N ILE A 835 36.31 29.81 -12.52
CA ILE A 835 37.78 29.77 -12.53
C ILE A 835 38.31 28.47 -11.93
N ALA A 836 39.49 28.02 -12.35
CA ALA A 836 40.21 26.88 -11.76
C ALA A 836 39.39 25.58 -11.64
N GLY A 837 38.46 25.33 -12.58
CA GLY A 837 37.57 24.16 -12.55
C GLY A 837 36.34 24.31 -11.65
N VAL A 838 36.13 25.47 -11.04
CA VAL A 838 34.90 25.84 -10.32
C VAL A 838 33.90 26.47 -11.31
N PRO A 839 32.69 25.91 -11.49
CA PRO A 839 31.68 26.45 -12.41
C PRO A 839 31.19 27.84 -12.02
N ALA A 840 30.57 28.56 -12.97
CA ALA A 840 29.99 29.87 -12.73
C ALA A 840 28.77 29.85 -11.80
N THR A 841 27.97 28.78 -11.84
CA THR A 841 26.72 28.62 -11.08
C THR A 841 26.61 27.23 -10.47
N GLY A 842 25.70 27.03 -9.51
CA GLY A 842 25.43 25.72 -8.91
C GLY A 842 26.44 25.30 -7.84
N VAL A 843 27.32 26.22 -7.41
CA VAL A 843 28.30 26.00 -6.35
C VAL A 843 27.71 26.43 -5.00
N ALA A 844 27.63 25.52 -4.04
CA ALA A 844 27.19 25.83 -2.68
C ALA A 844 28.36 26.28 -1.80
N ALA A 845 29.50 25.62 -1.91
CA ALA A 845 30.68 25.90 -1.11
C ALA A 845 31.97 25.60 -1.88
N VAL A 846 33.07 26.24 -1.47
CA VAL A 846 34.41 25.99 -1.99
C VAL A 846 35.30 25.41 -0.90
N SER A 847 36.15 24.47 -1.27
CA SER A 847 37.27 23.98 -0.46
C SER A 847 38.52 24.74 -0.88
N LEU A 848 39.19 25.33 0.11
CA LEU A 848 40.32 26.23 -0.08
C LEU A 848 41.44 25.84 0.90
N ASN A 849 42.66 26.23 0.56
CA ASN A 849 43.73 26.39 1.52
C ASN A 849 44.10 27.88 1.62
N VAL A 850 44.04 28.43 2.83
CA VAL A 850 44.27 29.85 3.08
C VAL A 850 45.54 30.00 3.91
N THR A 851 46.50 30.76 3.38
CA THR A 851 47.76 31.06 4.06
C THR A 851 47.81 32.54 4.39
N ALA A 852 48.19 32.90 5.61
CA ALA A 852 48.42 34.28 6.01
C ALA A 852 49.85 34.49 6.52
N THR A 853 50.46 35.60 6.14
CA THR A 853 51.87 35.91 6.39
C THR A 853 52.10 37.42 6.49
N GLY A 854 53.29 37.82 6.96
CA GLY A 854 53.67 39.23 7.03
C GLY A 854 52.94 40.02 8.12
N ALA A 855 52.32 39.34 9.09
CA ALA A 855 51.64 40.00 10.19
C ALA A 855 52.65 40.78 11.06
N SER A 856 52.33 42.05 11.36
CA SER A 856 53.13 42.88 12.27
C SER A 856 52.67 42.80 13.74
N ARG A 857 51.47 42.27 13.96
CA ARG A 857 50.82 42.03 15.26
C ARG A 857 50.03 40.73 15.17
N SER A 858 49.75 40.10 16.30
CA SER A 858 48.85 38.95 16.32
C SER A 858 47.50 39.30 15.68
N THR A 859 47.01 38.41 14.85
CA THR A 859 45.80 38.60 14.03
C THR A 859 45.09 37.27 13.83
N PHE A 860 43.83 37.34 13.41
CA PHE A 860 43.09 36.19 12.91
C PHE A 860 42.48 36.54 11.56
N VAL A 861 42.30 35.51 10.74
CA VAL A 861 41.63 35.62 9.43
C VAL A 861 40.29 34.89 9.48
N THR A 862 39.25 35.53 8.96
CA THR A 862 37.92 34.95 8.78
C THR A 862 37.59 34.93 7.29
N VAL A 863 37.22 33.76 6.78
CA VAL A 863 36.73 33.54 5.42
C VAL A 863 35.27 33.15 5.50
N TYR A 864 34.43 33.85 4.77
CA TYR A 864 32.98 33.70 4.83
C TYR A 864 32.33 34.05 3.49
N SER A 865 31.11 33.58 3.28
CA SER A 865 30.28 34.06 2.16
C SER A 865 30.05 35.58 2.32
N CYS A 866 30.31 36.37 1.28
CA CYS A 866 30.18 37.83 1.38
C CYS A 866 28.80 38.26 1.87
N GLY A 867 28.78 39.17 2.85
CA GLY A 867 27.58 39.53 3.61
C GLY A 867 27.93 39.78 5.09
N THR A 868 27.11 39.25 6.00
CA THR A 868 27.29 39.44 7.44
C THR A 868 28.40 38.53 7.98
N ARG A 869 29.51 39.14 8.40
CA ARG A 869 30.66 38.45 9.01
C ARG A 869 30.31 37.89 10.39
N GLN A 870 30.64 36.63 10.62
CA GLN A 870 30.57 36.00 11.94
C GLN A 870 31.88 36.22 12.74
N LEU A 871 31.79 36.30 14.06
CA LEU A 871 32.95 36.49 14.93
C LEU A 871 33.66 35.15 15.20
N VAL A 872 34.34 34.67 14.17
CA VAL A 872 35.01 33.35 14.13
C VAL A 872 36.36 33.50 13.43
N SER A 873 37.28 32.56 13.65
CA SER A 873 38.65 32.61 13.08
C SER A 873 38.95 31.31 12.34
N ASN A 874 39.26 31.38 11.05
CA ASN A 874 39.75 30.22 10.30
C ASN A 874 41.22 29.95 10.60
N LEU A 875 42.06 30.97 10.75
CA LEU A 875 43.45 30.79 11.18
C LEU A 875 43.95 31.98 12.00
N ASN A 876 44.96 31.73 12.81
CA ASN A 876 45.55 32.67 13.75
C ASN A 876 47.03 32.82 13.43
N VAL A 877 47.52 34.07 13.35
CA VAL A 877 48.90 34.37 12.96
C VAL A 877 49.51 35.31 13.99
N VAL A 878 50.72 35.01 14.44
CA VAL A 878 51.53 35.88 15.29
C VAL A 878 52.62 36.59 14.48
N PRO A 879 53.25 37.66 14.99
CA PRO A 879 54.28 38.37 14.23
C PRO A 879 55.41 37.45 13.76
N LEU A 880 55.87 37.65 12.52
CA LEU A 880 56.94 36.89 11.85
C LEU A 880 56.60 35.43 11.50
N ASP A 881 55.38 34.97 11.77
CA ASP A 881 54.92 33.60 11.49
C ASP A 881 54.17 33.49 10.14
N ILE A 882 54.03 32.26 9.64
CA ILE A 882 53.25 31.89 8.45
C ILE A 882 52.27 30.79 8.85
N ALA A 883 50.99 31.10 8.92
CA ALA A 883 49.96 30.10 9.22
C ALA A 883 49.19 29.74 7.95
N ALA A 884 48.87 28.47 7.80
CA ALA A 884 47.95 27.98 6.77
C ALA A 884 46.88 27.09 7.39
N ASN A 885 45.65 27.20 6.89
CA ASN A 885 44.57 26.30 7.25
C ASN A 885 43.68 25.97 6.03
N SER A 886 43.15 24.75 6.00
CA SER A 886 42.05 24.39 5.09
C SER A 886 40.76 25.08 5.50
N VAL A 887 40.00 25.54 4.51
CA VAL A 887 38.75 26.29 4.70
C VAL A 887 37.70 25.73 3.74
N ILE A 888 36.59 25.27 4.29
CA ILE A 888 35.36 25.02 3.52
C ILE A 888 34.39 26.15 3.86
N THR A 889 34.01 26.95 2.88
CA THR A 889 33.12 28.10 3.09
C THR A 889 32.01 28.12 2.04
N PRO A 890 30.77 28.50 2.42
CA PRO A 890 29.75 28.82 1.42
C PRO A 890 30.19 29.98 0.54
N VAL A 891 29.67 30.02 -0.68
CA VAL A 891 29.82 31.16 -1.61
C VAL A 891 28.57 32.04 -1.56
N SER A 892 28.72 33.31 -1.92
CA SER A 892 27.57 34.21 -2.07
C SER A 892 26.72 33.83 -3.29
N ALA A 893 25.54 34.43 -3.44
CA ALA A 893 24.71 34.26 -4.64
C ALA A 893 25.44 34.68 -5.94
N THR A 894 26.46 35.54 -5.83
CA THR A 894 27.30 35.97 -6.96
C THR A 894 28.57 35.13 -7.12
N GLY A 895 28.77 34.10 -6.29
CA GLY A 895 29.95 33.23 -6.35
C GLY A 895 31.22 33.82 -5.71
N THR A 896 31.05 34.77 -4.78
CA THR A 896 32.16 35.43 -4.07
C THR A 896 32.31 34.95 -2.62
N ILE A 897 33.53 35.07 -2.10
CA ILE A 897 33.85 34.95 -0.68
C ILE A 897 34.53 36.23 -0.21
N CYS A 898 34.44 36.49 1.10
CA CYS A 898 35.05 37.64 1.74
C CYS A 898 36.07 37.16 2.78
N VAL A 899 37.22 37.84 2.82
CA VAL A 899 38.33 37.56 3.74
C VAL A 899 38.59 38.78 4.60
N TYR A 900 38.34 38.63 5.89
CA TYR A 900 38.61 39.63 6.91
C TYR A 900 39.87 39.28 7.68
N ALA A 901 40.64 40.29 8.08
CA ALA A 901 41.72 40.13 9.07
C ALA A 901 41.58 41.16 10.19
N ASN A 902 41.89 40.76 11.42
CA ASN A 902 41.76 41.64 12.58
C ASN A 902 42.84 42.73 12.67
N SER A 903 44.03 42.41 12.16
CA SER A 903 45.18 43.32 12.00
C SER A 903 45.79 43.11 10.61
N PRO A 904 46.54 44.08 10.08
CA PRO A 904 47.19 43.99 8.76
C PRO A 904 47.97 42.68 8.55
N VAL A 905 47.65 41.96 7.48
CA VAL A 905 48.29 40.69 7.09
C VAL A 905 48.14 40.45 5.58
N ASP A 906 49.09 39.74 4.98
CA ASP A 906 48.96 39.24 3.61
C ASP A 906 48.22 37.90 3.60
N VAL A 907 47.41 37.68 2.55
CA VAL A 907 46.66 36.42 2.36
C VAL A 907 46.93 35.83 0.98
N ILE A 908 47.09 34.51 0.98
CA ILE A 908 47.20 33.66 -0.20
C ILE A 908 46.05 32.64 -0.14
N ILE A 909 45.33 32.46 -1.24
CA ILE A 909 44.22 31.51 -1.32
C ILE A 909 44.47 30.58 -2.50
N ASP A 910 44.59 29.30 -2.20
CA ASP A 910 44.66 28.21 -3.16
C ASP A 910 43.32 27.44 -3.12
N VAL A 911 42.80 26.99 -4.27
CA VAL A 911 41.55 26.21 -4.37
C VAL A 911 41.87 24.75 -4.65
N ASN A 912 41.17 23.81 -4.00
CA ASN A 912 41.34 22.37 -4.18
C ASN A 912 40.03 21.60 -4.46
N GLY A 913 38.88 22.26 -4.43
CA GLY A 913 37.62 21.70 -4.94
C GLY A 913 36.40 22.53 -4.59
N TRP A 914 35.22 22.04 -4.96
CA TRP A 914 33.95 22.71 -4.69
C TRP A 914 32.81 21.71 -4.48
N PHE A 915 31.76 22.16 -3.80
CA PHE A 915 30.55 21.39 -3.50
C PHE A 915 29.36 21.93 -4.31
N ALA A 916 28.61 21.04 -4.94
CA ALA A 916 27.42 21.40 -5.69
C ALA A 916 26.23 21.78 -4.79
N THR A 917 25.32 22.59 -5.32
CA THR A 917 24.10 22.99 -4.61
C THR A 917 23.15 21.80 -4.47
N GLY A 918 22.68 21.55 -3.25
CA GLY A 918 21.70 20.50 -2.95
C GLY A 918 22.27 19.08 -2.90
N ASP A 919 23.58 18.92 -2.90
CA ASP A 919 24.23 17.60 -2.93
C ASP A 919 25.22 17.43 -1.77
N GLY A 920 25.02 16.39 -0.96
CA GLY A 920 25.96 15.79 0.00
C GLY A 920 26.52 16.60 1.18
N PHE A 921 26.88 17.87 1.00
CA PHE A 921 27.42 18.78 2.02
C PHE A 921 26.52 20.00 2.19
N THR A 922 26.01 20.20 3.40
CA THR A 922 25.25 21.39 3.76
C THR A 922 26.17 22.39 4.42
N ALA A 923 26.51 23.46 3.69
CA ALA A 923 27.28 24.57 4.22
C ALA A 923 26.37 25.46 5.08
N VAL A 924 26.81 25.76 6.31
CA VAL A 924 26.11 26.67 7.24
C VAL A 924 26.88 27.95 7.51
N GLY A 925 28.09 28.07 6.93
CA GLY A 925 29.02 29.16 7.20
C GLY A 925 29.67 29.02 8.58
N PRO A 926 30.78 29.71 8.83
CA PRO A 926 31.51 29.52 10.07
C PRO A 926 30.73 30.10 11.25
N GLN A 927 30.31 29.24 12.19
CA GLN A 927 29.45 29.59 13.33
C GLN A 927 30.02 29.01 14.63
N ARG A 928 30.03 29.79 15.71
CA ARG A 928 30.59 29.39 17.01
C ARG A 928 29.73 28.31 17.67
N VAL A 929 30.26 27.09 17.79
CA VAL A 929 29.59 25.99 18.50
C VAL A 929 29.81 26.13 19.99
N PHE A 930 31.06 26.18 20.44
CA PHE A 930 31.40 26.32 21.86
C PHE A 930 32.74 27.02 22.09
N ASP A 931 32.94 27.48 23.33
CA ASP A 931 34.16 28.10 23.83
C ASP A 931 34.34 27.71 25.29
N THR A 932 35.49 27.15 25.67
CA THR A 932 35.76 26.73 27.05
C THR A 932 36.25 27.86 27.94
N ARG A 933 36.51 29.07 27.40
CA ARG A 933 37.03 30.18 28.19
C ARG A 933 35.92 30.86 29.01
N PRO A 934 36.17 31.20 30.29
CA PRO A 934 35.22 31.94 31.12
C PRO A 934 34.89 33.32 30.52
N GLY A 935 33.61 33.70 30.48
CA GLY A 935 33.15 35.01 30.01
C GLY A 935 33.19 35.24 28.50
N GLU A 936 33.74 34.29 27.72
CA GLU A 936 33.88 34.39 26.28
C GLU A 936 32.73 33.71 25.52
N SER A 937 32.44 34.23 24.33
CA SER A 937 31.45 33.71 23.37
C SER A 937 30.04 33.48 23.98
N PRO A 938 29.34 34.53 24.47
CA PRO A 938 28.01 34.39 25.07
C PRO A 938 26.94 33.85 24.11
N ASN A 939 27.20 33.94 22.80
CA ASN A 939 26.30 33.47 21.74
C ASN A 939 26.71 32.09 21.19
N ALA A 940 27.58 31.34 21.88
CA ALA A 940 27.92 29.98 21.49
C ALA A 940 26.67 29.10 21.54
N VAL A 941 26.49 28.27 20.51
CA VAL A 941 25.27 27.46 20.32
C VAL A 941 25.15 26.36 21.38
N VAL A 942 26.29 25.82 21.83
CA VAL A 942 26.35 24.78 22.85
C VAL A 942 27.06 25.33 24.09
N THR A 943 26.40 25.23 25.24
CA THR A 943 27.01 25.53 26.52
C THR A 943 27.87 24.36 26.97
N VAL A 944 29.14 24.64 27.27
CA VAL A 944 30.12 23.66 27.79
C VAL A 944 30.72 24.14 29.10
N ALA A 945 31.36 23.23 29.84
CA ALA A 945 32.11 23.59 31.04
C ALA A 945 33.22 24.59 30.69
N LYS A 946 33.34 25.66 31.49
CA LYS A 946 34.35 26.70 31.30
C LYS A 946 35.68 26.31 31.94
N ALA A 947 36.29 25.25 31.41
CA ALA A 947 37.52 24.66 31.91
C ALA A 947 38.41 24.19 30.75
N LYS A 948 39.73 24.23 30.98
CA LYS A 948 40.71 23.71 30.02
C LYS A 948 40.51 22.21 29.81
N VAL A 949 40.62 21.77 28.56
CA VAL A 949 40.60 20.37 28.15
C VAL A 949 42.02 19.83 28.21
N GLY A 950 42.23 18.72 28.91
CA GLY A 950 43.56 18.12 29.14
C GLY A 950 43.53 17.03 30.22
N GLY A 951 44.66 16.34 30.42
CA GLY A 951 44.74 15.23 31.38
C GLY A 951 43.76 14.10 31.07
N SER A 952 42.91 13.73 32.04
CA SER A 952 41.82 12.76 31.86
C SER A 952 40.50 13.37 31.37
N TYR A 953 40.42 14.70 31.22
CA TYR A 953 39.20 15.38 30.81
C TYR A 953 39.05 15.38 29.29
N VAL A 954 38.03 14.64 28.82
CA VAL A 954 37.57 14.64 27.42
C VAL A 954 36.27 15.41 27.35
N LEU A 955 36.18 16.39 26.44
CA LEU A 955 34.99 17.19 26.22
C LEU A 955 34.12 16.53 25.14
N GLU A 956 33.00 15.95 25.54
CA GLU A 956 31.98 15.41 24.64
C GLU A 956 30.96 16.50 24.26
N VAL A 957 30.70 16.65 22.96
CA VAL A 957 29.78 17.66 22.43
C VAL A 957 28.83 17.02 21.41
N ARG A 958 27.53 17.19 21.62
CA ARG A 958 26.51 16.79 20.66
C ARG A 958 26.43 17.81 19.52
N LEU A 959 26.49 17.32 18.28
CA LEU A 959 26.46 18.14 17.08
C LEU A 959 25.22 17.88 16.20
N THR A 960 24.32 16.99 16.61
CA THR A 960 22.99 16.83 16.00
C THR A 960 21.95 17.70 16.68
N GLY A 961 20.97 18.18 15.92
CA GLY A 961 19.84 18.96 16.43
C GLY A 961 20.20 20.37 16.90
N LEU A 962 21.31 20.94 16.41
CA LEU A 962 21.68 22.32 16.72
C LEU A 962 20.80 23.27 15.89
N THR A 963 19.95 24.04 16.55
CA THR A 963 18.97 24.92 15.89
C THR A 963 19.65 25.85 14.87
N GLY A 964 19.19 25.78 13.62
CA GLY A 964 19.72 26.59 12.51
C GLY A 964 21.04 26.11 11.92
N LEU A 965 21.68 25.07 12.48
CA LEU A 965 22.98 24.56 12.01
C LEU A 965 22.93 23.10 11.58
N THR A 966 22.30 22.20 12.35
CA THR A 966 22.30 20.77 12.07
C THR A 966 20.94 20.11 12.34
N PRO A 967 20.48 19.19 11.47
CA PRO A 967 19.26 18.41 11.73
C PRO A 967 19.44 17.42 12.88
N ALA A 968 18.32 16.90 13.40
CA ALA A 968 18.33 15.94 14.52
C ALA A 968 18.85 14.54 14.12
N THR A 969 18.71 14.17 12.85
CA THR A 969 19.09 12.87 12.27
C THR A 969 19.65 13.06 10.86
N GLY A 970 20.24 12.00 10.29
CA GLY A 970 20.74 12.03 8.90
C GLY A 970 22.02 12.86 8.73
N ILE A 971 22.89 12.85 9.74
CA ILE A 971 24.22 13.45 9.67
C ILE A 971 25.24 12.34 9.90
N SER A 972 26.12 12.13 8.92
CA SER A 972 27.22 11.18 9.04
C SER A 972 28.47 11.84 9.62
N SER A 973 28.75 13.09 9.24
CA SER A 973 30.00 13.78 9.53
C SER A 973 29.84 15.29 9.63
N VAL A 974 30.78 15.96 10.29
CA VAL A 974 30.83 17.43 10.44
C VAL A 974 32.13 18.01 9.92
N SER A 975 32.07 19.23 9.36
CA SER A 975 33.23 20.06 9.06
C SER A 975 33.34 21.17 10.12
N LEU A 976 34.43 21.17 10.87
CA LEU A 976 34.71 22.05 11.98
C LEU A 976 35.99 22.85 11.75
N ASN A 977 36.14 23.94 12.48
CA ASN A 977 37.40 24.60 12.74
C ASN A 977 37.67 24.58 14.25
N VAL A 978 38.74 23.91 14.66
CA VAL A 978 39.10 23.72 16.07
C VAL A 978 40.29 24.61 16.39
N THR A 979 40.14 25.45 17.40
CA THR A 979 41.19 26.35 17.88
C THR A 979 41.59 25.97 19.30
N ALA A 980 42.88 25.77 19.52
CA ALA A 980 43.47 25.67 20.85
C ALA A 980 44.07 27.03 21.25
N THR A 981 43.83 27.46 22.48
CA THR A 981 44.35 28.71 23.03
C THR A 981 44.69 28.57 24.51
N ASN A 982 45.60 29.41 25.01
CA ASN A 982 46.16 29.30 26.36
C ASN A 982 46.71 27.90 26.76
N PRO A 983 47.36 27.12 25.88
CA PRO A 983 47.91 25.83 26.28
C PRO A 983 49.02 26.00 27.32
N VAL A 984 49.03 25.14 28.36
CA VAL A 984 50.04 25.23 29.44
C VAL A 984 51.41 24.71 29.03
N ASN A 985 51.47 23.77 28.07
CA ASN A 985 52.68 23.13 27.57
C ASN A 985 52.53 22.86 26.06
N PRO A 986 53.62 22.52 25.35
CA PRO A 986 53.50 21.98 23.99
C PRO A 986 52.66 20.70 23.98
N GLY A 987 51.77 20.57 22.99
CA GLY A 987 50.83 19.45 22.92
C GLY A 987 49.98 19.45 21.65
N TYR A 988 48.94 18.61 21.67
CA TYR A 988 48.02 18.44 20.54
C TYR A 988 46.58 18.22 20.99
N VAL A 989 45.63 18.40 20.06
CA VAL A 989 44.21 18.07 20.24
C VAL A 989 43.79 17.01 19.22
N THR A 990 42.96 16.07 19.67
CA THR A 990 42.29 15.06 18.87
C THR A 990 40.78 15.27 18.97
N ALA A 991 40.11 15.36 17.83
CA ALA A 991 38.66 15.39 17.66
C ALA A 991 38.24 14.10 16.93
N TYR A 992 37.33 13.35 17.52
CA TYR A 992 36.97 12.00 17.05
C TYR A 992 35.52 11.65 17.44
N PRO A 993 34.86 10.72 16.72
CA PRO A 993 33.57 10.19 17.17
C PRO A 993 33.73 9.58 18.56
N CYS A 994 32.89 9.99 19.52
CA CYS A 994 33.03 9.54 20.91
C CYS A 994 33.06 8.01 21.03
N GLY A 995 33.99 7.50 21.84
CA GLY A 995 34.38 6.10 21.92
C GLY A 995 35.88 5.95 22.17
N THR A 996 36.54 5.01 21.48
CA THR A 996 37.98 4.80 21.59
C THR A 996 38.76 5.94 20.93
N LYS A 997 39.59 6.65 21.72
CA LYS A 997 40.44 7.73 21.22
C LYS A 997 41.50 7.18 20.25
N PRO A 998 41.59 7.68 19.00
CA PRO A 998 42.64 7.28 18.08
C PRO A 998 43.99 7.94 18.43
N PRO A 999 45.13 7.32 18.09
CA PRO A 999 46.46 7.89 18.28
C PRO A 999 46.81 8.93 17.20
N THR A 1000 45.93 9.90 16.99
CA THR A 1000 46.05 10.94 15.96
C THR A 1000 45.98 12.32 16.57
N SER A 1001 46.49 13.31 15.85
CA SER A 1001 46.44 14.72 16.24
C SER A 1001 45.76 15.49 15.13
N ASN A 1002 44.74 16.29 15.43
CA ASN A 1002 44.17 17.23 14.47
C ASN A 1002 45.01 18.50 14.44
N LEU A 1003 45.36 19.08 15.57
CA LEU A 1003 46.15 20.31 15.65
C LEU A 1003 47.24 20.20 16.72
N ASN A 1004 48.36 20.88 16.50
CA ASN A 1004 49.55 20.86 17.36
C ASN A 1004 49.91 22.30 17.76
N PHE A 1005 50.37 22.51 18.98
CA PHE A 1005 50.68 23.84 19.54
C PHE A 1005 51.86 23.82 20.50
N LEU A 1006 52.46 24.99 20.69
CA LEU A 1006 53.42 25.32 21.76
C LEU A 1006 52.70 25.96 22.96
N ALA A 1007 53.40 26.04 24.10
CA ALA A 1007 52.87 26.72 25.30
C ALA A 1007 52.50 28.19 25.01
N GLY A 1008 51.32 28.61 25.46
CA GLY A 1008 50.76 29.95 25.21
C GLY A 1008 50.33 30.24 23.76
N GLN A 1009 50.55 29.33 22.81
CA GLN A 1009 50.20 29.55 21.40
C GLN A 1009 48.70 29.45 21.18
N THR A 1010 48.17 30.30 20.30
CA THR A 1010 46.80 30.18 19.78
C THR A 1010 46.86 29.72 18.33
N VAL A 1011 46.35 28.53 18.04
CA VAL A 1011 46.42 27.90 16.71
C VAL A 1011 45.08 27.26 16.37
N ALA A 1012 44.71 27.32 15.09
CA ALA A 1012 43.48 26.74 14.58
C ALA A 1012 43.79 25.74 13.46
N ASN A 1013 42.99 24.68 13.36
CA ASN A 1013 43.00 23.78 12.22
C ASN A 1013 41.58 23.33 11.87
N ALA A 1014 41.31 23.15 10.58
CA ALA A 1014 40.11 22.49 10.09
C ALA A 1014 40.09 21.00 10.50
N VAL A 1015 38.88 20.48 10.73
CA VAL A 1015 38.64 19.09 11.09
C VAL A 1015 37.41 18.59 10.36
N VAL A 1016 37.53 17.47 9.66
CA VAL A 1016 36.38 16.68 9.20
C VAL A 1016 36.37 15.38 9.98
N THR A 1017 35.28 15.09 10.67
CA THR A 1017 35.18 13.88 11.51
C THR A 1017 33.75 13.34 11.53
N SER A 1018 33.62 12.02 11.68
CA SER A 1018 32.34 11.35 11.84
C SER A 1018 31.74 11.62 13.21
N LEU A 1019 30.43 11.40 13.32
CA LEU A 1019 29.71 11.41 14.59
C LEU A 1019 29.64 10.01 15.20
N SER A 1020 29.59 9.92 16.53
CA SER A 1020 29.16 8.69 17.20
C SER A 1020 27.70 8.35 16.84
N SER A 1021 27.23 7.15 17.19
CA SER A 1021 25.82 6.77 17.06
C SER A 1021 24.85 7.67 17.84
N SER A 1022 25.33 8.37 18.89
CA SER A 1022 24.58 9.38 19.64
C SER A 1022 24.61 10.78 19.01
N GLY A 1023 25.33 10.97 17.90
CA GLY A 1023 25.47 12.26 17.23
C GLY A 1023 26.47 13.21 17.91
N THR A 1024 27.53 12.67 18.53
CA THR A 1024 28.51 13.43 19.34
C THR A 1024 29.94 13.32 18.80
N VAL A 1025 30.76 14.35 19.09
CA VAL A 1025 32.21 14.39 18.87
C VAL A 1025 32.91 14.62 20.21
N CYS A 1026 34.00 13.92 20.43
CA CYS A 1026 34.85 14.03 21.60
C CYS A 1026 36.12 14.81 21.26
N PHE A 1027 36.47 15.77 22.11
CA PHE A 1027 37.68 16.57 22.02
C PHE A 1027 38.60 16.23 23.21
N ALA A 1028 39.80 15.76 22.91
CA ALA A 1028 40.80 15.43 23.91
C ALA A 1028 42.09 16.20 23.61
N SER A 1029 42.73 16.76 24.63
CA SER A 1029 44.05 17.36 24.50
C SER A 1029 45.11 16.59 25.27
N SER A 1030 46.35 16.57 24.79
CA SER A 1030 47.47 15.94 25.49
C SER A 1030 47.96 16.73 26.71
N VAL A 1031 47.57 18.01 26.82
CA VAL A 1031 47.94 18.93 27.90
C VAL A 1031 46.79 19.96 28.08
N ASP A 1032 46.71 20.63 29.22
CA ASP A 1032 45.61 21.56 29.47
C ASP A 1032 45.61 22.76 28.50
N THR A 1033 44.53 22.92 27.76
CA THR A 1033 44.33 24.03 26.81
C THR A 1033 42.86 24.43 26.74
N ASP A 1034 42.57 25.69 26.43
CA ASP A 1034 41.21 26.11 26.11
C ASP A 1034 40.87 25.77 24.66
N LEU A 1035 39.65 25.31 24.42
CA LEU A 1035 39.15 24.98 23.08
C LEU A 1035 38.04 25.94 22.66
N VAL A 1036 38.16 26.37 21.41
CA VAL A 1036 37.18 27.17 20.70
C VAL A 1036 36.84 26.44 19.41
N VAL A 1037 35.57 26.11 19.19
CA VAL A 1037 35.14 25.31 18.03
C VAL A 1037 34.05 26.01 17.25
N ASP A 1038 34.29 26.14 15.95
CA ASP A 1038 33.36 26.66 14.96
C ASP A 1038 32.92 25.53 14.01
N ILE A 1039 31.69 25.57 13.51
CA ILE A 1039 31.18 24.65 12.48
C ILE A 1039 31.10 25.37 11.14
N ASN A 1040 31.50 24.69 10.06
CA ASN A 1040 31.42 25.20 8.69
C ASN A 1040 30.23 24.58 7.92
N GLY A 1041 29.89 23.33 8.24
CA GLY A 1041 28.85 22.54 7.59
C GLY A 1041 28.86 21.08 8.01
N TRP A 1042 27.98 20.28 7.40
CA TRP A 1042 27.81 18.86 7.72
C TRP A 1042 27.51 18.02 6.47
N PHE A 1043 27.78 16.72 6.57
CA PHE A 1043 27.56 15.72 5.52
C PHE A 1043 26.42 14.78 5.93
N ALA A 1044 25.53 14.47 4.98
CA ALA A 1044 24.38 13.60 5.21
C ALA A 1044 24.76 12.13 5.48
#